data_AF-A0A968GU78-F1
#
_entry.id   AF-A0A968GU78-F1
#
_cell.length_a   1.000
_cell.length_b   1.000
_cell.length_c   1.000
_cell.angle_alpha   90.00
_cell.angle_beta   90.00
_cell.angle_gamma   90.00
#
_symmetry.space_group_name_H-M   'P 1'
#
loop_
_entity.id
_entity.type
_entity.pdbx_description
1 polymer ?
#
loop_
_entity_poly.entity_id
_entity_poly.type
_entity_poly.pdbx_seq_one_letter_code
_entity_poly.pdbx_strand_id
1 'polypeptide(L)'
;MKRIFFIPILLLFVITATVLPQQDPVIKKIIEIGKTDNQVMRHQDILNNRIGGRLTGSDQYLTACNWALNELKSWGLKVQLDEVGEVPVGFLRGHWAGKMIRPTEKVLDFVTPSYTAGTKGIQRGPVVIMPKTDAGFDSVKSKMNGAWVMIDGENTGWPRDRDSVVALTRKLMAVGALGTIQLTHVPIRTLDSRCVKSWNNLPTLCDIKLVDTQYNEIKSLVQKNEEVILEFEIRNFFKPGPIKYYNVIGTIPGTKFPNEYVIISGHLDSFDIATGAIDNGSGVTTMMEAIRLMMKAGAKPKRSIMIHLYASEEQGLVGSKSWVSRNKKILDKISLVINKDSGTNPAVSMGVPKVMFDDMKKVVEPIETAGLKYPFKLTESQPFRKAGRGGTDSFSFIMAGVPAPGLRLEGPHQYTKTWHTPLDTYDEVIPDAQEHSSIVVALLAYGAANLDHLLPREGAFAPEGLFADLNTNKGKITLGLDFEHVPMTVANFVGLAEGTIKNDALEEKKPYFNGSIWHRVVSGHVIQAGMPNTGKETEGPGYEFPNEIYKGLSHNKAGMLGMANAGANTNGSQFYITLGDRSYLDGNYTLFGSVTDGMDVVNKIVQGDTIKTVVISRIGQKAIDFKVTTESFKKMVEEANAKIKIEEEKRLKKESDLIKKKFSKAKETASGLKFLIMKEGTGDKPADGTVLKVQYKGSFLLDGNKFVSTSAEGRPNSLDKPEVFEYTIGKTKINPALDESIADMKPGERRTVIAQSKLAYGNNVVYGKQIEGKKRFAISPNT
;
A
#
# COMPACT_ATOMS: atom_id res chain seq x y z
N MET A 1 47.54 -78.77 40.50
CA MET A 1 46.61 -78.68 39.35
C MET A 1 45.33 -78.00 39.79
N LYS A 2 45.08 -76.75 39.39
CA LYS A 2 43.77 -76.10 39.45
C LYS A 2 43.56 -75.39 38.11
N ARG A 3 42.62 -75.89 37.31
CA ARG A 3 42.24 -75.34 35.99
C ARG A 3 41.23 -74.22 36.21
N ILE A 4 41.53 -73.02 35.71
CA ILE A 4 40.60 -71.90 35.63
C ILE A 4 39.94 -71.97 34.25
N PHE A 5 38.62 -72.11 34.21
CA PHE A 5 37.81 -72.03 33.00
C PHE A 5 37.46 -70.57 32.71
N PHE A 6 37.84 -70.08 31.53
CA PHE A 6 37.37 -68.81 30.97
C PHE A 6 36.04 -69.03 30.24
N ILE A 7 34.99 -68.32 30.63
CA ILE A 7 33.72 -68.22 29.90
C ILE A 7 33.77 -66.91 29.09
N PRO A 8 33.55 -66.92 27.77
CA PRO A 8 33.43 -65.67 27.01
C PRO A 8 32.00 -65.14 27.12
N ILE A 9 31.87 -63.88 27.56
CA ILE A 9 30.62 -63.13 27.54
C ILE A 9 30.38 -62.66 26.09
N LEU A 10 29.33 -63.17 25.46
CA LEU A 10 28.86 -62.73 24.15
C LEU A 10 28.08 -61.42 24.32
N LEU A 11 28.70 -60.28 23.99
CA LEU A 11 28.03 -58.98 23.92
C LEU A 11 27.14 -58.93 22.66
N LEU A 12 25.82 -59.00 22.85
CA LEU A 12 24.84 -58.71 21.79
C LEU A 12 24.83 -57.21 21.50
N PHE A 13 25.40 -56.78 20.38
CA PHE A 13 25.20 -55.44 19.83
C PHE A 13 23.80 -55.38 19.20
N VAL A 14 22.84 -54.73 19.89
CA VAL A 14 21.57 -54.32 19.29
C VAL A 14 21.85 -53.09 18.43
N ILE A 15 22.01 -53.30 17.12
CA ILE A 15 22.04 -52.21 16.13
C ILE A 15 20.62 -51.68 16.01
N THR A 16 20.33 -50.57 16.69
CA THR A 16 19.15 -49.75 16.40
C THR A 16 19.39 -49.05 15.06
N ALA A 17 18.92 -49.67 13.97
CA ALA A 17 18.85 -49.00 12.68
C ALA A 17 17.91 -47.79 12.82
N THR A 18 18.48 -46.59 12.80
CA THR A 18 17.71 -45.36 12.62
C THR A 18 17.09 -45.42 11.23
N VAL A 19 15.80 -45.74 11.16
CA VAL A 19 15.01 -45.63 9.94
C VAL A 19 14.91 -44.14 9.60
N LEU A 20 15.79 -43.66 8.73
CA LEU A 20 15.62 -42.35 8.11
C LEU A 20 14.28 -42.38 7.34
N PRO A 21 13.38 -41.41 7.55
CA PRO A 21 12.12 -41.37 6.81
C PRO A 21 12.40 -41.39 5.30
N GLN A 22 11.85 -42.40 4.63
CA GLN A 22 12.02 -42.57 3.20
C GLN A 22 11.30 -41.42 2.47
N GLN A 23 12.06 -40.55 1.82
CA GLN A 23 11.54 -39.45 1.01
C GLN A 23 10.63 -40.01 -0.10
N ASP A 24 9.49 -39.34 -0.36
CA ASP A 24 8.51 -39.74 -1.37
C ASP A 24 9.21 -40.01 -2.73
N PRO A 25 9.08 -41.21 -3.32
CA PRO A 25 9.70 -41.55 -4.59
C PRO A 25 9.39 -40.58 -5.74
N VAL A 26 8.18 -40.00 -5.75
CA VAL A 26 7.77 -39.01 -6.75
C VAL A 26 8.55 -37.71 -6.56
N ILE A 27 8.69 -37.23 -5.32
CA ILE A 27 9.49 -36.03 -5.00
C ILE A 27 10.93 -36.21 -5.44
N LYS A 28 11.55 -37.36 -5.11
CA LYS A 28 12.91 -37.66 -5.54
C LYS A 28 13.05 -37.62 -7.06
N LYS A 29 12.08 -38.19 -7.78
CA LYS A 29 12.08 -38.23 -9.24
C LYS A 29 11.82 -36.86 -9.88
N ILE A 30 10.99 -36.01 -9.28
CA ILE A 30 10.83 -34.60 -9.71
C ILE A 30 12.19 -33.88 -9.64
N ILE A 31 12.92 -34.02 -8.54
CA ILE A 31 14.24 -33.40 -8.36
C ILE A 31 15.24 -33.96 -9.37
N GLU A 32 15.27 -35.28 -9.58
CA GLU A 32 16.17 -35.93 -10.52
C GLU A 32 15.93 -35.46 -11.97
N ILE A 33 14.69 -35.52 -12.45
CA ILE A 33 14.32 -35.06 -13.80
C ILE A 33 14.58 -33.57 -13.92
N GLY A 34 14.23 -32.78 -12.91
CA GLY A 34 14.45 -31.34 -12.89
C GLY A 34 15.93 -30.94 -12.99
N LYS A 35 16.86 -31.81 -12.59
CA LYS A 35 18.31 -31.58 -12.72
C LYS A 35 18.92 -32.17 -13.99
N THR A 36 18.27 -33.12 -14.65
CA THR A 36 18.85 -33.92 -15.75
C THR A 36 18.15 -33.76 -17.09
N ASP A 37 16.89 -33.36 -17.09
CA ASP A 37 16.04 -33.16 -18.26
C ASP A 37 15.07 -31.99 -18.02
N ASN A 38 15.57 -30.86 -17.53
CA ASN A 38 14.74 -29.66 -17.42
C ASN A 38 14.50 -29.06 -18.82
N GLN A 39 13.24 -28.76 -19.15
CA GLN A 39 12.84 -28.25 -20.47
C GLN A 39 12.34 -26.81 -20.44
N VAL A 40 12.47 -26.09 -19.31
CA VAL A 40 11.95 -24.73 -19.16
C VAL A 40 12.47 -23.77 -20.23
N MET A 41 13.75 -23.85 -20.59
CA MET A 41 14.33 -22.97 -21.61
C MET A 41 13.89 -23.34 -23.03
N ARG A 42 13.58 -24.61 -23.30
CA ARG A 42 12.92 -25.00 -24.55
C ARG A 42 11.53 -24.37 -24.65
N HIS A 43 10.78 -24.37 -23.56
CA HIS A 43 9.46 -23.73 -23.51
C HIS A 43 9.57 -22.21 -23.69
N GLN A 44 10.57 -21.59 -23.07
CA GLN A 44 10.89 -20.16 -23.21
C GLN A 44 11.27 -19.79 -24.66
N ASP A 45 12.10 -20.58 -25.32
CA ASP A 45 12.46 -20.35 -26.73
C ASP A 45 11.22 -20.37 -27.63
N ILE A 46 10.34 -21.37 -27.46
CA ILE A 46 9.13 -21.47 -28.25
C ILE A 46 8.19 -20.28 -28.00
N LEU A 47 7.92 -19.97 -26.73
CA LEU A 47 6.98 -18.91 -26.38
C LEU A 47 7.48 -17.52 -26.78
N ASN A 48 8.78 -17.26 -26.67
CA ASN A 48 9.31 -15.90 -26.82
C ASN A 48 10.01 -15.66 -28.16
N ASN A 49 10.80 -16.60 -28.66
CA ASN A 49 11.52 -16.40 -29.93
C ASN A 49 10.67 -16.81 -31.14
N ARG A 50 9.80 -17.82 -31.00
CA ARG A 50 9.00 -18.34 -32.12
C ARG A 50 7.60 -17.74 -32.20
N ILE A 51 6.96 -17.52 -31.06
CA ILE A 51 5.62 -16.90 -31.00
C ILE A 51 5.74 -15.38 -30.82
N GLY A 52 6.57 -14.92 -29.87
CA GLY A 52 6.85 -13.50 -29.66
C GLY A 52 5.82 -12.78 -28.81
N GLY A 53 5.74 -11.46 -29.01
CA GLY A 53 4.81 -10.57 -28.32
C GLY A 53 3.36 -11.00 -28.51
N ARG A 54 2.65 -11.23 -27.40
CA ARG A 54 1.40 -11.98 -27.37
C ARG A 54 0.27 -11.17 -26.72
N LEU A 55 0.03 -10.00 -27.31
CA LEU A 55 -1.03 -9.08 -26.92
C LEU A 55 -2.41 -9.74 -26.97
N THR A 56 -3.23 -9.51 -25.95
CA THR A 56 -4.61 -10.03 -25.90
C THR A 56 -5.38 -9.69 -27.17
N GLY A 57 -5.88 -10.71 -27.86
CA GLY A 57 -6.62 -10.60 -29.12
C GLY A 57 -5.77 -10.59 -30.39
N SER A 58 -4.45 -10.76 -30.29
CA SER A 58 -3.56 -10.98 -31.43
C SER A 58 -3.54 -12.46 -31.87
N ASP A 59 -3.03 -12.71 -33.07
CA ASP A 59 -2.84 -14.07 -33.58
C ASP A 59 -1.73 -14.81 -32.81
N GLN A 60 -0.70 -14.09 -32.35
CA GLN A 60 0.36 -14.62 -31.50
C GLN A 60 -0.19 -15.11 -30.16
N TYR A 61 -1.13 -14.37 -29.56
CA TYR A 61 -1.79 -14.81 -28.34
C TYR A 61 -2.59 -16.10 -28.53
N LEU A 62 -3.41 -16.19 -29.58
CA LEU A 62 -4.15 -17.42 -29.88
C LEU A 62 -3.20 -18.59 -30.22
N THR A 63 -2.09 -18.31 -30.90
CA THR A 63 -1.04 -19.30 -31.16
C THR A 63 -0.43 -19.81 -29.87
N ALA A 64 -0.13 -18.92 -28.91
CA ALA A 64 0.34 -19.28 -27.57
C ALA A 64 -0.68 -20.16 -26.82
N CYS A 65 -1.97 -19.82 -26.87
CA CYS A 65 -3.03 -20.63 -26.26
C CYS A 65 -3.03 -22.06 -26.81
N ASN A 66 -3.00 -22.19 -28.15
CA ASN A 66 -3.02 -23.49 -28.81
C ASN A 66 -1.74 -24.30 -28.55
N TRP A 67 -0.58 -23.64 -28.54
CA TRP A 67 0.68 -24.29 -28.19
C TRP A 67 0.65 -24.86 -26.77
N ALA A 68 0.29 -24.04 -25.78
CA ALA A 68 0.23 -24.48 -24.39
C ALA A 68 -0.83 -25.59 -24.20
N LEU A 69 -1.99 -25.46 -24.84
CA LEU A 69 -3.02 -26.49 -24.82
C LEU A 69 -2.51 -27.83 -25.37
N ASN A 70 -1.78 -27.81 -26.48
CA ASN A 70 -1.25 -29.03 -27.11
C ASN A 70 -0.13 -29.67 -26.29
N GLU A 71 0.82 -28.89 -25.76
CA GLU A 71 1.88 -29.42 -24.89
C GLU A 71 1.28 -30.07 -23.62
N LEU A 72 0.36 -29.38 -22.94
CA LEU A 72 -0.31 -29.91 -21.74
C LEU A 72 -1.10 -31.20 -22.03
N LYS A 73 -1.80 -31.28 -23.17
CA LYS A 73 -2.48 -32.52 -23.60
C LYS A 73 -1.48 -33.64 -23.88
N SER A 74 -0.36 -33.33 -24.52
CA SER A 74 0.68 -34.33 -24.83
C SER A 74 1.31 -34.94 -23.58
N TRP A 75 1.30 -34.22 -22.46
CA TRP A 75 1.76 -34.73 -21.16
C TRP A 75 0.69 -35.47 -20.37
N GLY A 76 -0.52 -35.61 -20.92
CA GLY A 76 -1.60 -36.42 -20.34
C GLY A 76 -2.58 -35.66 -19.44
N LEU A 77 -2.59 -34.33 -19.45
CA LEU A 77 -3.55 -33.54 -18.68
C LEU A 77 -4.92 -33.48 -19.37
N LYS A 78 -5.98 -33.27 -18.58
CA LYS A 78 -7.26 -32.77 -19.09
C LYS A 78 -7.14 -31.26 -19.30
N VAL A 79 -7.31 -30.79 -20.54
CA VAL A 79 -7.04 -29.38 -20.89
C VAL A 79 -8.20 -28.76 -21.65
N GLN A 80 -8.52 -27.52 -21.34
CA GLN A 80 -9.55 -26.72 -22.00
C GLN A 80 -9.09 -25.28 -22.26
N LEU A 81 -9.66 -24.66 -23.31
CA LEU A 81 -9.68 -23.21 -23.47
C LEU A 81 -10.91 -22.67 -22.73
N ASP A 82 -10.68 -21.76 -21.80
CA ASP A 82 -11.72 -21.11 -21.01
C ASP A 82 -11.94 -19.70 -21.55
N GLU A 83 -13.03 -19.50 -22.28
CA GLU A 83 -13.38 -18.22 -22.92
C GLU A 83 -13.56 -17.11 -21.88
N VAL A 84 -12.77 -16.04 -22.00
CA VAL A 84 -12.76 -14.92 -21.06
C VAL A 84 -13.59 -13.76 -21.57
N GLY A 85 -13.48 -13.47 -22.86
CA GLY A 85 -14.15 -12.35 -23.52
C GLY A 85 -13.69 -12.17 -24.95
N GLU A 86 -13.97 -10.99 -25.50
CA GLU A 86 -13.62 -10.62 -26.88
C GLU A 86 -13.09 -9.18 -26.99
N VAL A 87 -12.25 -8.93 -28.00
CA VAL A 87 -11.84 -7.57 -28.40
C VAL A 87 -12.53 -7.18 -29.71
N PRO A 88 -12.95 -5.91 -29.88
CA PRO A 88 -13.69 -5.49 -31.08
C PRO A 88 -12.80 -5.42 -32.33
N VAL A 89 -11.50 -5.25 -32.16
CA VAL A 89 -10.49 -5.17 -33.22
C VAL A 89 -9.21 -5.80 -32.67
N GLY A 90 -8.57 -6.68 -33.43
CA GLY A 90 -7.25 -7.21 -33.12
C GLY A 90 -6.14 -6.29 -33.63
N PHE A 91 -4.98 -6.35 -32.98
CA PHE A 91 -3.79 -5.60 -33.37
C PHE A 91 -2.63 -6.56 -33.59
N LEU A 92 -1.95 -6.40 -34.71
CA LEU A 92 -0.68 -7.05 -35.01
C LEU A 92 0.34 -5.97 -35.29
N ARG A 93 1.34 -5.90 -34.42
CA ARG A 93 2.54 -5.10 -34.64
C ARG A 93 3.38 -5.72 -35.75
N GLY A 94 3.86 -4.87 -36.65
CA GLY A 94 4.85 -5.27 -37.66
C GLY A 94 6.14 -4.47 -37.52
N HIS A 95 6.93 -4.48 -38.58
CA HIS A 95 8.20 -3.77 -38.63
C HIS A 95 8.03 -2.27 -38.37
N TRP A 96 8.95 -1.69 -37.60
CA TRP A 96 9.15 -0.26 -37.57
C TRP A 96 10.61 0.11 -37.79
N ALA A 97 10.83 1.24 -38.46
CA ALA A 97 12.10 1.91 -38.59
C ALA A 97 11.88 3.42 -38.67
N GLY A 98 12.88 4.18 -38.26
CA GLY A 98 12.84 5.63 -38.31
C GLY A 98 14.22 6.23 -38.31
N LYS A 99 14.39 7.32 -39.06
CA LYS A 99 15.64 8.08 -39.11
C LYS A 99 15.40 9.56 -39.33
N MET A 100 16.27 10.38 -38.77
CA MET A 100 16.47 11.75 -39.22
C MET A 100 17.28 11.69 -40.52
N ILE A 101 16.79 12.31 -41.59
CA ILE A 101 17.49 12.40 -42.89
C ILE A 101 18.27 13.73 -42.97
N ARG A 102 17.68 14.81 -42.44
CA ARG A 102 18.31 16.14 -42.39
C ARG A 102 18.23 16.72 -40.99
N PRO A 103 19.23 17.53 -40.56
CA PRO A 103 20.42 17.94 -41.32
C PRO A 103 21.50 16.86 -41.41
N THR A 104 21.52 15.92 -40.46
CA THR A 104 22.48 14.81 -40.41
C THR A 104 21.71 13.50 -40.35
N GLU A 105 22.13 12.52 -41.15
CA GLU A 105 21.49 11.21 -41.12
C GLU A 105 21.73 10.52 -39.77
N LYS A 106 20.65 10.09 -39.10
CA LYS A 106 20.72 9.43 -37.80
C LYS A 106 19.54 8.48 -37.60
N VAL A 107 19.82 7.23 -37.24
CA VAL A 107 18.79 6.26 -36.83
C VAL A 107 18.14 6.73 -35.52
N LEU A 108 16.82 6.63 -35.43
CA LEU A 108 16.07 7.03 -34.25
C LEU A 108 15.74 5.82 -33.38
N ASP A 109 15.92 5.98 -32.08
CA ASP A 109 15.56 5.03 -31.05
C ASP A 109 14.17 5.41 -30.50
N PHE A 110 13.16 4.67 -30.94
CA PHE A 110 11.77 4.95 -30.59
C PHE A 110 10.95 3.67 -30.46
N VAL A 111 9.79 3.82 -29.83
CA VAL A 111 8.73 2.81 -29.80
C VAL A 111 7.41 3.43 -30.22
N THR A 112 6.44 2.56 -30.51
CA THR A 112 5.07 2.97 -30.77
C THR A 112 4.11 2.14 -29.89
N PRO A 113 3.21 2.77 -29.13
CA PRO A 113 2.23 2.03 -28.31
C PRO A 113 1.35 1.10 -29.14
N SER A 114 0.85 0.00 -28.58
CA SER A 114 -0.09 -0.85 -29.32
C SER A 114 -1.31 -0.08 -29.78
N TYR A 115 -1.90 -0.54 -30.89
CA TYR A 115 -2.99 0.15 -31.58
C TYR A 115 -2.63 1.53 -32.14
N THR A 116 -1.37 1.96 -32.21
CA THR A 116 -1.01 3.12 -33.05
C THR A 116 -1.25 2.83 -34.53
N ALA A 117 -1.66 3.84 -35.29
CA ALA A 117 -1.70 3.77 -36.75
C ALA A 117 -0.31 3.42 -37.31
N GLY A 118 -0.28 2.64 -38.38
CA GLY A 118 0.90 2.46 -39.22
C GLY A 118 1.06 3.59 -40.24
N THR A 119 2.24 3.71 -40.82
CA THR A 119 2.51 4.63 -41.93
C THR A 119 2.03 4.03 -43.26
N LYS A 120 1.72 4.90 -44.23
CA LYS A 120 1.38 4.50 -45.61
C LYS A 120 2.64 4.28 -46.44
N GLY A 121 3.41 3.25 -46.09
CA GLY A 121 4.75 3.08 -46.65
C GLY A 121 5.79 3.87 -45.88
N ILE A 122 6.92 4.13 -46.53
CA ILE A 122 7.91 5.08 -46.02
C ILE A 122 7.31 6.48 -46.14
N GLN A 123 7.20 7.21 -45.03
CA GLN A 123 6.71 8.59 -45.01
C GLN A 123 7.82 9.53 -44.52
N ARG A 124 8.07 10.57 -45.31
CA ARG A 124 9.03 11.63 -45.02
C ARG A 124 8.30 12.94 -44.81
N GLY A 125 8.68 13.68 -43.79
CA GLY A 125 8.05 14.98 -43.51
C GLY A 125 8.95 15.89 -42.69
N PRO A 126 8.74 17.21 -42.78
CA PRO A 126 9.38 18.17 -41.90
C PRO A 126 8.90 17.98 -40.47
N VAL A 127 9.69 18.47 -39.52
CA VAL A 127 9.31 18.50 -38.10
C VAL A 127 8.72 19.85 -37.74
N VAL A 128 7.58 19.84 -37.05
CA VAL A 128 6.95 21.04 -36.50
C VAL A 128 6.75 20.87 -35.00
N ILE A 129 7.15 21.87 -34.21
CA ILE A 129 6.87 21.88 -32.76
C ILE A 129 5.44 22.35 -32.54
N MET A 130 4.66 21.57 -31.77
CA MET A 130 3.29 21.93 -31.40
C MET A 130 3.28 23.22 -30.57
N PRO A 131 2.57 24.28 -31.02
CA PRO A 131 2.41 25.49 -30.23
C PRO A 131 1.56 25.26 -28.98
N LYS A 132 1.85 26.02 -27.93
CA LYS A 132 1.11 25.94 -26.66
C LYS A 132 -0.26 26.62 -26.67
N THR A 133 -0.53 27.46 -27.66
CA THR A 133 -1.77 28.26 -27.75
C THR A 133 -2.49 28.01 -29.08
N ASP A 134 -3.81 28.18 -29.09
CA ASP A 134 -4.61 28.04 -30.32
C ASP A 134 -4.23 29.08 -31.37
N ALA A 135 -3.94 30.32 -30.98
CA ALA A 135 -3.41 31.34 -31.89
C ALA A 135 -2.07 30.92 -32.50
N GLY A 136 -1.19 30.32 -31.70
CA GLY A 136 0.07 29.75 -32.18
C GLY A 136 -0.19 28.61 -33.17
N PHE A 137 -1.11 27.70 -32.86
CA PHE A 137 -1.51 26.61 -33.75
C PHE A 137 -2.01 27.15 -35.10
N ASP A 138 -2.90 28.14 -35.09
CA ASP A 138 -3.43 28.75 -36.31
C ASP A 138 -2.36 29.40 -37.19
N SER A 139 -1.30 29.94 -36.57
CA SER A 139 -0.18 30.54 -37.31
C SER A 139 0.73 29.53 -38.03
N VAL A 140 0.74 28.27 -37.59
CA VAL A 140 1.61 27.21 -38.14
C VAL A 140 0.86 26.04 -38.78
N LYS A 141 -0.48 26.01 -38.70
CA LYS A 141 -1.29 24.87 -39.19
C LYS A 141 -1.04 24.51 -40.65
N SER A 142 -0.74 25.50 -41.50
CA SER A 142 -0.40 25.25 -42.91
C SER A 142 0.90 24.48 -43.09
N LYS A 143 1.85 24.61 -42.15
CA LYS A 143 3.12 23.88 -42.13
C LYS A 143 2.99 22.46 -41.59
N MET A 144 1.86 22.13 -40.95
CA MET A 144 1.64 20.82 -40.31
C MET A 144 1.13 19.76 -41.27
N ASN A 145 0.60 20.15 -42.44
CA ASN A 145 0.19 19.19 -43.46
C ASN A 145 1.41 18.41 -43.97
N GLY A 146 1.41 17.09 -43.81
CA GLY A 146 2.56 16.24 -44.15
C GLY A 146 3.76 16.36 -43.21
N ALA A 147 3.59 16.95 -42.00
CA ALA A 147 4.66 17.08 -41.02
C ALA A 147 4.58 16.04 -39.88
N TRP A 148 5.73 15.77 -39.26
CA TRP A 148 5.81 15.09 -37.96
C TRP A 148 5.76 16.13 -36.85
N VAL A 149 4.81 16.00 -35.91
CA VAL A 149 4.54 17.03 -34.92
C VAL A 149 5.10 16.65 -33.56
N MET A 150 6.04 17.43 -33.03
CA MET A 150 6.57 17.24 -31.69
C MET A 150 5.59 17.81 -30.66
N ILE A 151 5.15 16.99 -29.72
CA ILE A 151 4.19 17.37 -28.68
C ILE A 151 4.88 17.48 -27.31
N ASP A 152 4.44 18.43 -26.50
CA ASP A 152 4.95 18.61 -25.14
C ASP A 152 4.52 17.46 -24.20
N GLY A 153 5.21 17.36 -23.06
CA GLY A 153 4.98 16.35 -22.03
C GLY A 153 5.89 15.13 -22.19
N GLU A 154 6.18 14.52 -21.04
CA GLU A 154 7.01 13.31 -20.94
C GLU A 154 6.11 12.07 -20.97
N ASN A 155 6.46 11.11 -21.81
CA ASN A 155 5.74 9.85 -21.87
C ASN A 155 6.14 8.93 -20.71
N THR A 156 5.14 8.46 -19.97
CA THR A 156 5.31 7.53 -18.84
C THR A 156 4.89 6.10 -19.18
N GLY A 157 4.85 5.78 -20.49
CA GLY A 157 4.48 4.49 -21.05
C GLY A 157 3.11 4.47 -21.74
N TRP A 158 2.19 5.37 -21.38
CA TRP A 158 0.83 5.32 -21.93
C TRP A 158 0.71 5.89 -23.35
N PRO A 159 -0.21 5.37 -24.18
CA PRO A 159 -0.54 5.95 -25.47
C PRO A 159 -1.18 7.33 -25.29
N ARG A 160 -1.02 8.20 -26.30
CA ARG A 160 -1.65 9.52 -26.35
C ARG A 160 -3.18 9.42 -26.25
N ASP A 161 -3.77 8.53 -27.04
CA ASP A 161 -5.20 8.29 -27.11
C ASP A 161 -5.58 7.07 -26.28
N ARG A 162 -5.40 7.15 -24.96
CA ARG A 162 -5.59 6.01 -24.04
C ARG A 162 -7.06 5.60 -23.92
N ASP A 163 -7.89 6.50 -23.41
CA ASP A 163 -9.30 6.21 -23.10
C ASP A 163 -10.26 6.71 -24.19
N SER A 164 -9.81 7.72 -24.94
CA SER A 164 -10.52 8.30 -26.08
C SER A 164 -9.54 9.03 -26.99
N VAL A 165 -9.95 9.29 -28.23
CA VAL A 165 -9.24 10.21 -29.11
C VAL A 165 -9.25 11.59 -28.47
N VAL A 166 -8.08 12.16 -28.17
CA VAL A 166 -7.99 13.46 -27.49
C VAL A 166 -8.19 14.63 -28.47
N ALA A 167 -8.48 15.83 -27.95
CA ALA A 167 -8.70 17.02 -28.77
C ALA A 167 -7.49 17.37 -29.65
N LEU A 168 -6.28 17.17 -29.13
CA LEU A 168 -5.03 17.34 -29.87
C LEU A 168 -4.98 16.46 -31.13
N THR A 169 -5.27 15.16 -30.98
CA THR A 169 -5.29 14.20 -32.09
C THR A 169 -6.26 14.64 -33.19
N ARG A 170 -7.48 15.07 -32.82
CA ARG A 170 -8.47 15.58 -33.78
C ARG A 170 -7.96 16.80 -34.55
N LYS A 171 -7.32 17.76 -33.87
CA LYS A 171 -6.71 18.95 -34.51
C LYS A 171 -5.64 18.56 -35.51
N LEU A 172 -4.75 17.64 -35.14
CA LEU A 172 -3.64 17.20 -35.99
C LEU A 172 -4.10 16.36 -37.18
N MET A 173 -5.11 15.53 -37.00
CA MET A 173 -5.76 14.81 -38.11
C MET A 173 -6.39 15.78 -39.12
N ALA A 174 -7.10 16.81 -38.64
CA ALA A 174 -7.79 17.77 -39.51
C ALA A 174 -6.83 18.59 -40.39
N VAL A 175 -5.60 18.83 -39.94
CA VAL A 175 -4.58 19.55 -40.73
C VAL A 175 -3.70 18.64 -41.59
N GLY A 176 -3.88 17.32 -41.52
CA GLY A 176 -3.12 16.35 -42.32
C GLY A 176 -1.72 16.05 -41.80
N ALA A 177 -1.48 16.12 -40.50
CA ALA A 177 -0.20 15.71 -39.91
C ALA A 177 0.08 14.22 -40.13
N LEU A 178 1.37 13.85 -40.24
CA LEU A 178 1.79 12.45 -40.41
C LEU A 178 1.71 11.65 -39.10
N GLY A 179 2.01 12.28 -37.98
CA GLY A 179 2.06 11.64 -36.66
C GLY A 179 2.57 12.58 -35.59
N THR A 180 2.54 12.12 -34.33
CA THR A 180 3.14 12.85 -33.21
C THR A 180 4.40 12.19 -32.71
N ILE A 181 5.34 13.01 -32.25
CA ILE A 181 6.55 12.59 -31.55
C ILE A 181 6.49 13.14 -30.13
N GLN A 182 6.59 12.26 -29.14
CA GLN A 182 6.61 12.62 -27.72
C GLN A 182 7.92 12.14 -27.09
N LEU A 183 8.46 12.92 -26.16
CA LEU A 183 9.67 12.57 -25.42
C LEU A 183 9.42 11.37 -24.49
N THR A 184 10.39 10.46 -24.40
CA THR A 184 10.46 9.37 -23.41
C THR A 184 11.91 9.17 -22.91
N HIS A 185 12.10 8.48 -21.79
CA HIS A 185 13.42 8.13 -21.27
C HIS A 185 13.74 6.65 -21.43
N VAL A 186 15.04 6.32 -21.34
CA VAL A 186 15.53 4.95 -21.27
C VAL A 186 15.53 4.49 -19.80
N PRO A 187 15.04 3.27 -19.49
CA PRO A 187 14.48 2.29 -20.41
C PRO A 187 13.06 2.70 -20.87
N ILE A 188 12.80 2.55 -22.18
CA ILE A 188 11.56 3.03 -22.80
C ILE A 188 10.38 2.17 -22.33
N ARG A 189 9.55 2.74 -21.44
CA ARG A 189 8.30 2.12 -21.01
C ARG A 189 7.27 2.20 -22.13
N THR A 190 6.56 1.12 -22.40
CA THR A 190 5.36 1.15 -23.25
C THR A 190 4.28 0.29 -22.64
N LEU A 191 3.15 0.90 -22.34
CA LEU A 191 1.97 0.29 -21.76
C LEU A 191 0.86 0.32 -22.79
N ASP A 192 0.11 -0.77 -22.91
CA ASP A 192 -1.01 -0.80 -23.83
C ASP A 192 -2.31 -0.38 -23.17
N SER A 193 -3.09 0.42 -23.89
CA SER A 193 -4.44 0.81 -23.46
C SER A 193 -5.35 1.04 -24.65
N ARG A 194 -6.67 0.93 -24.43
CA ARG A 194 -7.66 0.76 -25.49
C ARG A 194 -8.52 2.00 -25.69
N CYS A 195 -8.46 2.60 -26.88
CA CYS A 195 -9.52 3.48 -27.41
C CYS A 195 -10.14 3.00 -28.74
N VAL A 196 -9.75 1.83 -29.26
CA VAL A 196 -10.30 1.27 -30.51
C VAL A 196 -11.57 0.47 -30.23
N LYS A 197 -12.72 1.12 -30.40
CA LYS A 197 -14.04 0.56 -30.08
C LYS A 197 -14.68 -0.25 -31.22
N SER A 198 -14.26 -0.02 -32.47
CA SER A 198 -14.80 -0.71 -33.65
C SER A 198 -13.88 -0.54 -34.86
N TRP A 199 -14.12 -1.33 -35.89
CA TRP A 199 -13.44 -1.23 -37.19
C TRP A 199 -13.62 0.13 -37.88
N ASN A 200 -14.74 0.82 -37.64
CA ASN A 200 -14.99 2.14 -38.24
C ASN A 200 -14.28 3.28 -37.49
N ASN A 201 -13.63 2.98 -36.36
CA ASN A 201 -12.91 3.94 -35.53
C ASN A 201 -11.46 3.50 -35.33
N LEU A 202 -10.80 3.07 -36.41
CA LEU A 202 -9.37 2.79 -36.38
C LEU A 202 -8.57 4.10 -36.23
N PRO A 203 -7.46 4.06 -35.50
CA PRO A 203 -6.56 5.20 -35.39
C PRO A 203 -5.88 5.44 -36.74
N THR A 204 -5.73 6.72 -37.07
CA THR A 204 -5.17 7.16 -38.36
C THR A 204 -3.90 8.00 -38.22
N LEU A 205 -3.60 8.48 -37.01
CA LEU A 205 -2.42 9.30 -36.71
C LEU A 205 -1.43 8.50 -35.87
N CYS A 206 -0.20 8.33 -36.37
CA CYS A 206 0.87 7.62 -35.67
C CYS A 206 1.22 8.28 -34.32
N ASP A 207 1.57 7.47 -33.33
CA ASP A 207 2.05 7.89 -32.01
C ASP A 207 3.45 7.33 -31.73
N ILE A 208 4.46 8.19 -31.76
CA ILE A 208 5.89 7.84 -31.65
C ILE A 208 6.44 8.36 -30.32
N LYS A 209 7.09 7.48 -29.55
CA LYS A 209 7.81 7.84 -28.32
C LYS A 209 9.31 7.78 -28.58
N LEU A 210 9.95 8.95 -28.61
CA LEU A 210 11.35 9.13 -28.99
C LEU A 210 12.21 9.43 -27.77
N VAL A 211 13.37 8.78 -27.67
CA VAL A 211 14.30 9.00 -26.55
C VAL A 211 14.68 10.47 -26.40
N ASP A 212 14.73 10.93 -25.15
CA ASP A 212 15.00 12.30 -24.72
C ASP A 212 16.19 12.96 -25.42
N THR A 213 17.31 12.27 -25.56
CA THR A 213 18.52 12.77 -26.22
C THR A 213 18.24 13.19 -27.67
N GLN A 214 17.63 12.30 -28.46
CA GLN A 214 17.28 12.55 -29.86
C GLN A 214 16.12 13.53 -29.99
N TYR A 215 15.12 13.46 -29.10
CA TYR A 215 14.02 14.42 -29.06
C TYR A 215 14.53 15.85 -28.80
N ASN A 216 15.39 16.03 -27.81
CA ASN A 216 15.93 17.35 -27.45
C ASN A 216 16.86 17.90 -28.53
N GLU A 217 17.64 17.05 -29.19
CA GLU A 217 18.45 17.44 -30.34
C GLU A 217 17.57 17.93 -31.50
N ILE A 218 16.58 17.13 -31.92
CA ILE A 218 15.66 17.51 -33.00
C ILE A 218 14.91 18.80 -32.65
N LYS A 219 14.44 18.93 -31.40
CA LYS A 219 13.76 20.15 -30.92
C LYS A 219 14.67 21.37 -31.03
N SER A 220 15.95 21.24 -30.65
CA SER A 220 16.94 22.31 -30.73
C SER A 220 17.21 22.73 -32.17
N LEU A 221 17.35 21.78 -33.11
CA LEU A 221 17.54 22.06 -34.53
C LEU A 221 16.35 22.83 -35.12
N VAL A 222 15.12 22.38 -34.85
CA VAL A 222 13.89 23.07 -35.31
C VAL A 222 13.80 24.48 -34.73
N GLN A 223 14.17 24.67 -33.45
CA GLN A 223 14.18 25.99 -32.80
C GLN A 223 15.23 26.95 -33.38
N LYS A 224 16.32 26.41 -33.94
CA LYS A 224 17.35 27.18 -34.67
C LYS A 224 16.96 27.46 -36.13
N ASN A 225 15.73 27.12 -36.53
CA ASN A 225 15.24 27.20 -37.91
C ASN A 225 16.06 26.33 -38.90
N GLU A 226 16.68 25.25 -38.43
CA GLU A 226 17.28 24.25 -39.32
C GLU A 226 16.19 23.33 -39.90
N GLU A 227 16.34 22.95 -41.17
CA GLU A 227 15.41 22.01 -41.80
C GLU A 227 15.65 20.59 -41.25
N VAL A 228 14.71 20.10 -40.45
CA VAL A 228 14.71 18.71 -39.97
C VAL A 228 13.67 17.91 -40.73
N ILE A 229 14.13 16.86 -41.43
CA ILE A 229 13.28 15.90 -42.13
C ILE A 229 13.43 14.55 -41.46
N LEU A 230 12.30 13.98 -41.01
CA LEU A 230 12.25 12.64 -40.44
C LEU A 230 11.55 11.68 -41.40
N GLU A 231 12.03 10.45 -41.38
CA GLU A 231 11.47 9.30 -42.09
C GLU A 231 10.99 8.28 -41.07
N PHE A 232 9.77 7.79 -41.26
CA PHE A 232 9.26 6.64 -40.52
C PHE A 232 8.61 5.63 -41.46
N GLU A 233 8.85 4.36 -41.17
CA GLU A 233 8.15 3.22 -41.73
C GLU A 233 7.61 2.40 -40.55
N ILE A 234 6.28 2.34 -40.37
CA ILE A 234 5.62 1.63 -39.27
C ILE A 234 4.52 0.75 -39.88
N ARG A 235 4.68 -0.57 -39.82
CA ARG A 235 3.82 -1.55 -40.50
C ARG A 235 2.90 -2.26 -39.53
N ASN A 236 2.02 -1.51 -38.87
CA ASN A 236 1.00 -2.09 -37.98
C ASN A 236 -0.25 -2.53 -38.75
N PHE A 237 -0.85 -3.63 -38.32
CA PHE A 237 -2.03 -4.23 -38.94
C PHE A 237 -3.17 -4.35 -37.94
N PHE A 238 -4.39 -4.18 -38.43
CA PHE A 238 -5.62 -4.37 -37.66
C PHE A 238 -6.41 -5.54 -38.22
N LYS A 239 -7.05 -6.30 -37.33
CA LYS A 239 -7.91 -7.43 -37.68
C LYS A 239 -9.35 -7.15 -37.25
N PRO A 240 -10.35 -7.32 -38.13
CA PRO A 240 -11.74 -7.09 -37.74
C PRO A 240 -12.16 -8.12 -36.69
N GLY A 241 -12.77 -7.64 -35.60
CA GLY A 241 -13.35 -8.48 -34.57
C GLY A 241 -14.85 -8.72 -34.75
N PRO A 242 -15.53 -9.25 -33.72
CA PRO A 242 -14.96 -9.58 -32.41
C PRO A 242 -13.96 -10.75 -32.45
N ILE A 243 -12.88 -10.66 -31.67
CA ILE A 243 -11.87 -11.71 -31.52
C ILE A 243 -11.88 -12.20 -30.07
N LYS A 244 -12.20 -13.48 -29.90
CA LYS A 244 -12.23 -14.14 -28.60
C LYS A 244 -10.83 -14.43 -28.05
N TYR A 245 -10.70 -14.38 -26.73
CA TYR A 245 -9.47 -14.75 -26.02
C TYR A 245 -9.78 -15.62 -24.78
N TYR A 246 -8.80 -16.43 -24.36
CA TYR A 246 -9.03 -17.59 -23.50
C TYR A 246 -7.95 -17.76 -22.44
N ASN A 247 -8.33 -18.17 -21.22
CA ASN A 247 -7.37 -18.82 -20.33
C ASN A 247 -7.07 -20.24 -20.88
N VAL A 248 -5.86 -20.75 -20.65
CA VAL A 248 -5.55 -22.18 -20.87
C VAL A 248 -5.51 -22.87 -19.52
N ILE A 249 -6.37 -23.88 -19.33
CA ILE A 249 -6.51 -24.58 -18.05
C ILE A 249 -6.24 -26.06 -18.25
N GLY A 250 -5.24 -26.59 -17.55
CA GLY A 250 -4.91 -28.01 -17.48
C GLY A 250 -5.14 -28.57 -16.08
N THR A 251 -5.54 -29.84 -15.95
CA THR A 251 -5.75 -30.49 -14.64
C THR A 251 -5.13 -31.89 -14.57
N ILE A 252 -4.39 -32.13 -13.49
CA ILE A 252 -3.99 -33.45 -12.99
C ILE A 252 -5.05 -33.88 -11.97
N PRO A 253 -5.82 -34.94 -12.20
CA PRO A 253 -6.87 -35.36 -11.28
C PRO A 253 -6.29 -35.93 -9.98
N GLY A 254 -6.85 -35.50 -8.84
CA GLY A 254 -6.53 -36.03 -7.53
C GLY A 254 -7.06 -37.46 -7.33
N THR A 255 -6.38 -38.23 -6.48
CA THR A 255 -6.73 -39.63 -6.19
C THR A 255 -7.69 -39.79 -5.02
N LYS A 256 -7.56 -38.96 -3.98
CA LYS A 256 -8.34 -39.05 -2.73
C LYS A 256 -9.38 -37.95 -2.62
N PHE A 257 -9.03 -36.75 -3.05
CA PHE A 257 -9.85 -35.54 -2.99
C PHE A 257 -9.90 -34.87 -4.37
N PRO A 258 -10.52 -35.50 -5.38
CA PRO A 258 -10.50 -34.99 -6.76
C PRO A 258 -11.18 -33.63 -6.94
N ASN A 259 -12.04 -33.23 -6.00
CA ASN A 259 -12.76 -31.95 -6.01
C ASN A 259 -12.11 -30.87 -5.11
N GLU A 260 -10.90 -31.12 -4.62
CA GLU A 260 -10.07 -30.16 -3.92
C GLU A 260 -8.84 -29.84 -4.78
N TYR A 261 -8.36 -28.59 -4.72
CA TYR A 261 -7.45 -28.08 -5.74
C TYR A 261 -6.22 -27.38 -5.16
N VAL A 262 -5.09 -27.56 -5.83
CA VAL A 262 -3.96 -26.63 -5.81
C VAL A 262 -3.82 -26.04 -7.21
N ILE A 263 -3.65 -24.73 -7.32
CA ILE A 263 -3.49 -24.05 -8.60
C ILE A 263 -2.07 -23.52 -8.71
N ILE A 264 -1.43 -23.74 -9.85
CA ILE A 264 -0.23 -23.01 -10.24
C ILE A 264 -0.56 -22.12 -11.45
N SER A 265 0.01 -20.92 -11.51
CA SER A 265 -0.38 -19.95 -12.54
C SER A 265 0.68 -18.92 -12.93
N GLY A 266 0.49 -18.39 -14.14
CA GLY A 266 1.14 -17.22 -14.70
C GLY A 266 0.28 -16.69 -15.86
N HIS A 267 0.45 -15.44 -16.28
CA HIS A 267 -0.34 -14.92 -17.40
C HIS A 267 0.33 -15.19 -18.75
N LEU A 268 -0.48 -15.63 -19.69
CA LEU A 268 -0.05 -16.01 -21.03
C LEU A 268 0.03 -14.81 -21.96
N ASP A 269 -0.66 -13.71 -21.71
CA ASP A 269 -0.48 -12.52 -22.53
C ASP A 269 0.84 -11.81 -22.19
N SER A 270 1.20 -10.86 -23.03
CA SER A 270 2.24 -9.86 -22.79
C SER A 270 1.93 -8.64 -23.63
N PHE A 271 2.59 -7.52 -23.39
CA PHE A 271 2.71 -6.50 -24.44
C PHE A 271 3.53 -7.01 -25.63
N ASP A 272 3.36 -6.36 -26.78
CA ASP A 272 3.87 -6.83 -28.07
C ASP A 272 5.09 -6.06 -28.58
N ILE A 273 5.56 -5.04 -27.85
CA ILE A 273 6.74 -4.23 -28.22
C ILE A 273 8.06 -5.04 -28.26
N ALA A 274 8.08 -6.20 -27.61
CA ALA A 274 9.21 -7.11 -27.51
C ALA A 274 8.67 -8.55 -27.58
N THR A 275 9.16 -9.47 -26.73
CA THR A 275 8.71 -10.87 -26.74
C THR A 275 8.05 -11.31 -25.45
N GLY A 276 7.96 -10.44 -24.43
CA GLY A 276 7.32 -10.75 -23.15
C GLY A 276 7.98 -11.92 -22.44
N ALA A 277 9.31 -12.00 -22.50
CA ALA A 277 10.09 -13.13 -21.99
C ALA A 277 10.18 -13.10 -20.47
N ILE A 278 10.43 -11.94 -19.91
CA ILE A 278 10.41 -11.69 -18.47
C ILE A 278 8.96 -11.57 -18.01
N ASP A 279 8.14 -10.80 -18.74
CA ASP A 279 6.73 -10.49 -18.41
C ASP A 279 5.74 -11.02 -19.49
N ASN A 280 5.13 -12.19 -19.32
CA ASN A 280 5.41 -13.19 -18.30
C ASN A 280 5.71 -14.58 -18.88
N GLY A 281 6.55 -14.62 -19.91
CA GLY A 281 7.05 -15.87 -20.47
C GLY A 281 7.73 -16.72 -19.41
N SER A 282 8.55 -16.08 -18.57
CA SER A 282 9.31 -16.70 -17.50
C SER A 282 8.41 -17.38 -16.46
N GLY A 283 7.24 -16.81 -16.14
CA GLY A 283 6.25 -17.44 -15.27
C GLY A 283 5.55 -18.60 -15.96
N VAL A 284 5.00 -18.38 -17.15
CA VAL A 284 4.27 -19.39 -17.92
C VAL A 284 5.10 -20.66 -18.12
N THR A 285 6.34 -20.52 -18.57
CA THR A 285 7.21 -21.66 -18.90
C THR A 285 7.67 -22.39 -17.66
N THR A 286 7.91 -21.67 -16.55
CA THR A 286 8.17 -22.26 -15.23
C THR A 286 6.98 -23.11 -14.77
N MET A 287 5.74 -22.63 -14.93
CA MET A 287 4.54 -23.38 -14.55
C MET A 287 4.33 -24.61 -15.44
N MET A 288 4.51 -24.46 -16.74
CA MET A 288 4.42 -25.57 -17.69
C MET A 288 5.46 -26.64 -17.38
N GLU A 289 6.70 -26.25 -17.13
CA GLU A 289 7.77 -27.19 -16.77
C GLU A 289 7.47 -27.88 -15.44
N ALA A 290 6.99 -27.15 -14.43
CA ALA A 290 6.63 -27.75 -13.14
C ALA A 290 5.58 -28.87 -13.31
N ILE A 291 4.57 -28.66 -14.16
CA ILE A 291 3.57 -29.70 -14.50
C ILE A 291 4.22 -30.86 -15.25
N ARG A 292 5.05 -30.60 -16.25
CA ARG A 292 5.73 -31.65 -17.02
C ARG A 292 6.60 -32.52 -16.11
N LEU A 293 7.35 -31.92 -15.20
CA LEU A 293 8.16 -32.62 -14.20
C LEU A 293 7.29 -33.54 -13.32
N MET A 294 6.16 -33.05 -12.82
CA MET A 294 5.21 -33.85 -12.04
C MET A 294 4.65 -35.03 -12.86
N MET A 295 4.21 -34.79 -14.09
CA MET A 295 3.67 -35.84 -14.96
C MET A 295 4.72 -36.89 -15.31
N LYS A 296 5.94 -36.48 -15.65
CA LYS A 296 7.05 -37.39 -15.98
C LYS A 296 7.55 -38.17 -14.76
N ALA A 297 7.45 -37.59 -13.56
CA ALA A 297 7.71 -38.28 -12.30
C ALA A 297 6.63 -39.32 -11.96
N GLY A 298 5.47 -39.30 -12.61
CA GLY A 298 4.35 -40.19 -12.34
C GLY A 298 3.51 -39.74 -11.14
N ALA A 299 3.41 -38.42 -10.91
CA ALA A 299 2.66 -37.85 -9.81
C ALA A 299 1.19 -38.28 -9.83
N LYS A 300 0.69 -38.70 -8.66
CA LYS A 300 -0.72 -39.04 -8.41
C LYS A 300 -1.17 -38.32 -7.13
N PRO A 301 -1.34 -36.99 -7.16
CA PRO A 301 -1.58 -36.21 -5.96
C PRO A 301 -2.90 -36.61 -5.27
N LYS A 302 -3.01 -36.43 -3.94
CA LYS A 302 -4.28 -36.65 -3.22
C LYS A 302 -5.37 -35.69 -3.73
N ARG A 303 -5.03 -34.41 -3.87
CA ARG A 303 -5.87 -33.34 -4.44
C ARG A 303 -5.57 -33.11 -5.92
N SER A 304 -6.52 -32.56 -6.66
CA SER A 304 -6.28 -32.18 -8.04
C SER A 304 -5.30 -31.00 -8.11
N ILE A 305 -4.43 -31.00 -9.11
CA ILE A 305 -3.54 -29.86 -9.40
C ILE A 305 -3.97 -29.24 -10.73
N MET A 306 -4.20 -27.94 -10.74
CA MET A 306 -4.55 -27.17 -11.93
C MET A 306 -3.39 -26.27 -12.34
N ILE A 307 -3.13 -26.17 -13.64
CA ILE A 307 -2.32 -25.11 -14.23
C ILE A 307 -3.23 -24.13 -14.94
N HIS A 308 -3.14 -22.85 -14.57
CA HIS A 308 -3.88 -21.77 -15.20
C HIS A 308 -2.90 -20.81 -15.88
N LEU A 309 -3.02 -20.69 -17.21
CA LEU A 309 -2.32 -19.69 -17.98
C LEU A 309 -3.33 -18.60 -18.37
N TYR A 310 -3.29 -17.47 -17.66
CA TYR A 310 -4.36 -16.47 -17.71
C TYR A 310 -4.28 -15.57 -18.94
N ALA A 311 -5.43 -15.09 -19.37
CA ALA A 311 -5.54 -14.04 -20.39
C ALA A 311 -5.60 -12.66 -19.77
N SER A 312 -5.08 -11.67 -20.48
CA SER A 312 -5.42 -10.25 -20.26
C SER A 312 -5.12 -9.81 -18.82
N GLU A 313 -4.02 -10.30 -18.25
CA GLU A 313 -3.50 -9.83 -16.96
C GLU A 313 -3.11 -8.36 -17.08
N GLU A 314 -2.44 -8.02 -18.20
CA GLU A 314 -1.88 -6.69 -18.49
C GLU A 314 -2.94 -5.60 -18.60
N GLN A 315 -4.20 -6.02 -18.77
CA GLN A 315 -5.36 -5.15 -18.85
C GLN A 315 -6.16 -5.12 -17.54
N GLY A 316 -5.57 -5.64 -16.45
CA GLY A 316 -6.09 -5.59 -15.10
C GLY A 316 -6.69 -6.89 -14.60
N LEU A 317 -5.99 -8.02 -14.74
CA LEU A 317 -6.34 -9.34 -14.20
C LEU A 317 -7.64 -9.92 -14.80
N VAL A 318 -7.93 -9.63 -16.07
CA VAL A 318 -9.25 -9.91 -16.65
C VAL A 318 -9.52 -11.42 -16.68
N GLY A 319 -8.53 -12.23 -17.05
CA GLY A 319 -8.62 -13.69 -17.11
C GLY A 319 -8.91 -14.33 -15.76
N SER A 320 -8.11 -14.03 -14.73
CA SER A 320 -8.31 -14.57 -13.38
C SER A 320 -9.58 -14.06 -12.72
N LYS A 321 -9.93 -12.77 -12.87
CA LYS A 321 -11.20 -12.22 -12.36
C LYS A 321 -12.42 -12.90 -12.99
N SER A 322 -12.39 -13.08 -14.32
CA SER A 322 -13.45 -13.80 -15.03
C SER A 322 -13.61 -15.21 -14.46
N TRP A 323 -12.51 -15.94 -14.33
CA TRP A 323 -12.53 -17.30 -13.80
C TRP A 323 -13.06 -17.35 -12.35
N VAL A 324 -12.53 -16.54 -11.45
CA VAL A 324 -12.98 -16.49 -10.03
C VAL A 324 -14.46 -16.13 -9.93
N SER A 325 -14.94 -15.18 -10.74
CA SER A 325 -16.34 -14.75 -10.72
C SER A 325 -17.32 -15.85 -11.15
N ARG A 326 -16.93 -16.69 -12.13
CA ARG A 326 -17.74 -17.80 -12.65
C ARG A 326 -17.64 -19.07 -11.80
N ASN A 327 -16.57 -19.21 -11.02
CA ASN A 327 -16.25 -20.43 -10.28
C ASN A 327 -16.40 -20.30 -8.75
N LYS A 328 -17.31 -19.44 -8.27
CA LYS A 328 -17.50 -19.17 -6.83
C LYS A 328 -17.67 -20.41 -5.95
N LYS A 329 -18.31 -21.46 -6.49
CA LYS A 329 -18.64 -22.70 -5.76
C LYS A 329 -17.43 -23.60 -5.48
N ILE A 330 -16.30 -23.39 -6.15
CA ILE A 330 -15.08 -24.19 -5.94
C ILE A 330 -14.00 -23.44 -5.17
N LEU A 331 -14.18 -22.14 -4.91
CA LEU A 331 -13.17 -21.29 -4.28
C LEU A 331 -12.81 -21.79 -2.86
N ASP A 332 -13.79 -22.28 -2.11
CA ASP A 332 -13.58 -22.85 -0.77
C ASP A 332 -12.81 -24.19 -0.80
N LYS A 333 -12.76 -24.86 -1.96
CA LYS A 333 -12.02 -26.12 -2.19
C LYS A 333 -10.60 -25.93 -2.73
N ILE A 334 -10.18 -24.70 -3.02
CA ILE A 334 -8.81 -24.40 -3.42
C ILE A 334 -7.95 -24.22 -2.17
N SER A 335 -6.98 -25.10 -1.97
CA SER A 335 -6.04 -25.08 -0.84
C SER A 335 -5.02 -23.95 -0.98
N LEU A 336 -4.42 -23.83 -2.17
CA LEU A 336 -3.30 -22.95 -2.43
C LEU A 336 -3.28 -22.53 -3.91
N VAL A 337 -2.95 -21.27 -4.16
CA VAL A 337 -2.61 -20.75 -5.49
C VAL A 337 -1.15 -20.27 -5.48
N ILE A 338 -0.34 -20.80 -6.39
CA ILE A 338 1.07 -20.41 -6.58
C ILE A 338 1.18 -19.69 -7.90
N ASN A 339 1.43 -18.38 -7.86
CA ASN A 339 1.56 -17.57 -9.06
C ASN A 339 2.99 -17.03 -9.20
N LYS A 340 3.57 -17.11 -10.41
CA LYS A 340 4.87 -16.51 -10.73
C LYS A 340 4.70 -15.45 -11.81
N ASP A 341 5.02 -14.22 -11.45
CA ASP A 341 4.77 -13.04 -12.27
C ASP A 341 5.61 -11.85 -11.80
N SER A 342 6.91 -12.08 -11.69
CA SER A 342 7.85 -11.08 -11.15
C SER A 342 9.23 -11.18 -11.80
N GLY A 343 9.26 -11.72 -13.03
CA GLY A 343 10.45 -11.89 -13.84
C GLY A 343 11.26 -13.15 -13.58
N THR A 344 12.55 -13.05 -13.88
CA THR A 344 13.42 -14.21 -14.12
C THR A 344 14.36 -14.59 -12.96
N ASN A 345 14.38 -13.84 -11.86
CA ASN A 345 15.20 -14.22 -10.72
C ASN A 345 14.70 -15.54 -10.10
N PRO A 346 15.57 -16.31 -9.43
CA PRO A 346 15.19 -17.59 -8.84
C PRO A 346 14.18 -17.39 -7.70
N ALA A 347 13.19 -18.28 -7.62
CA ALA A 347 12.29 -18.33 -6.47
C ALA A 347 13.02 -18.85 -5.23
N VAL A 348 13.21 -17.99 -4.23
CA VAL A 348 14.02 -18.30 -3.04
C VAL A 348 13.22 -18.29 -1.74
N SER A 349 11.98 -17.80 -1.74
CA SER A 349 11.17 -17.81 -0.54
C SER A 349 9.68 -17.71 -0.83
N MET A 350 8.89 -18.19 0.13
CA MET A 350 7.46 -17.96 0.23
C MET A 350 7.14 -17.52 1.66
N GLY A 351 6.37 -16.44 1.79
CA GLY A 351 5.82 -15.99 3.06
C GLY A 351 4.39 -16.48 3.23
N VAL A 352 4.08 -17.08 4.37
CA VAL A 352 2.72 -17.55 4.68
C VAL A 352 2.25 -17.09 6.06
N PRO A 353 0.94 -16.82 6.25
CA PRO A 353 0.40 -16.53 7.57
C PRO A 353 0.76 -17.62 8.59
N LYS A 354 0.97 -17.23 9.85
CA LYS A 354 1.35 -18.13 10.94
C LYS A 354 0.50 -19.41 11.00
N VAL A 355 -0.80 -19.29 10.77
CA VAL A 355 -1.74 -20.42 10.80
C VAL A 355 -1.45 -21.49 9.72
N MET A 356 -0.74 -21.14 8.66
CA MET A 356 -0.32 -22.07 7.59
C MET A 356 1.13 -22.56 7.75
N PHE A 357 1.90 -21.97 8.66
CA PHE A 357 3.35 -22.13 8.67
C PHE A 357 3.78 -23.58 8.88
N ASP A 358 3.18 -24.29 9.84
CA ASP A 358 3.55 -25.68 10.14
C ASP A 358 3.19 -26.66 9.01
N ASP A 359 2.07 -26.44 8.32
CA ASP A 359 1.69 -27.24 7.16
C ASP A 359 2.65 -26.97 5.98
N MET A 360 2.94 -25.70 5.72
CA MET A 360 3.84 -25.31 4.63
C MET A 360 5.30 -25.68 4.91
N LYS A 361 5.71 -25.79 6.18
CA LYS A 361 7.04 -26.29 6.55
C LYS A 361 7.26 -27.71 6.05
N LYS A 362 6.25 -28.59 6.16
CA LYS A 362 6.28 -29.96 5.62
C LYS A 362 6.38 -29.96 4.08
N VAL A 363 5.74 -28.99 3.43
CA VAL A 363 5.78 -28.82 1.97
C VAL A 363 7.15 -28.34 1.49
N VAL A 364 7.81 -27.50 2.27
CA VAL A 364 9.09 -26.87 1.91
C VAL A 364 10.32 -27.72 2.29
N GLU A 365 10.23 -28.58 3.29
CA GLU A 365 11.34 -29.44 3.75
C GLU A 365 12.02 -30.25 2.60
N PRO A 366 11.29 -30.85 1.64
CA PRO A 366 11.93 -31.50 0.49
C PRO A 366 12.71 -30.56 -0.42
N ILE A 367 12.33 -29.28 -0.48
CA ILE A 367 13.01 -28.25 -1.28
C ILE A 367 14.31 -27.84 -0.60
N GLU A 368 14.26 -27.62 0.73
CA GLU A 368 15.43 -27.25 1.54
C GLU A 368 16.51 -28.35 1.53
N THR A 369 16.09 -29.61 1.50
CA THR A 369 16.99 -30.77 1.51
C THR A 369 17.41 -31.26 0.11
N ALA A 370 16.82 -30.72 -0.97
CA ALA A 370 17.12 -31.14 -2.35
C ALA A 370 18.51 -30.72 -2.87
N GLY A 371 19.25 -29.90 -2.11
CA GLY A 371 20.55 -29.38 -2.53
C GLY A 371 20.45 -28.60 -3.84
N LEU A 372 19.46 -27.72 -3.96
CA LEU A 372 19.30 -26.82 -5.10
C LEU A 372 20.33 -25.70 -5.03
N LYS A 373 20.68 -25.13 -6.20
CA LYS A 373 21.66 -24.04 -6.31
C LYS A 373 21.27 -22.82 -5.48
N TYR A 374 19.99 -22.48 -5.47
CA TYR A 374 19.46 -21.36 -4.71
C TYR A 374 18.67 -21.90 -3.51
N PRO A 375 19.04 -21.56 -2.27
CA PRO A 375 18.31 -22.05 -1.10
C PRO A 375 16.91 -21.44 -1.07
N PHE A 376 15.92 -22.28 -0.79
CA PHE A 376 14.56 -21.84 -0.56
C PHE A 376 14.29 -21.69 0.94
N LYS A 377 13.55 -20.66 1.35
CA LYS A 377 13.18 -20.43 2.76
C LYS A 377 11.71 -20.15 2.92
N LEU A 378 11.07 -20.84 3.86
CA LEU A 378 9.74 -20.46 4.34
C LEU A 378 9.86 -19.32 5.36
N THR A 379 8.99 -18.31 5.25
CA THR A 379 8.93 -17.20 6.20
C THR A 379 7.50 -17.01 6.71
N GLU A 380 7.36 -16.51 7.94
CA GLU A 380 6.06 -16.11 8.46
C GLU A 380 5.70 -14.74 7.85
N SER A 381 4.50 -14.62 7.30
CA SER A 381 3.95 -13.39 6.76
C SER A 381 2.71 -12.95 7.53
N GLN A 382 2.28 -11.71 7.28
CA GLN A 382 0.98 -11.25 7.74
C GLN A 382 -0.17 -12.00 7.07
N PRO A 383 -1.36 -12.01 7.69
CA PRO A 383 -2.59 -12.44 7.04
C PRO A 383 -2.82 -11.71 5.72
N PHE A 384 -3.37 -12.42 4.73
CA PHE A 384 -3.75 -11.86 3.45
C PHE A 384 -4.85 -10.81 3.63
N ARG A 385 -4.84 -9.76 2.80
CA ARG A 385 -5.88 -8.73 2.82
C ARG A 385 -6.76 -8.85 1.59
N LYS A 386 -8.08 -8.97 1.81
CA LYS A 386 -9.10 -8.91 0.74
C LYS A 386 -9.37 -7.45 0.35
N ALA A 387 -8.32 -6.69 0.10
CA ALA A 387 -8.37 -5.27 -0.23
C ALA A 387 -7.16 -4.82 -1.05
N GLY A 388 -7.33 -3.68 -1.72
CA GLY A 388 -6.29 -3.05 -2.54
C GLY A 388 -6.45 -3.34 -4.04
N ARG A 389 -5.46 -2.92 -4.82
CA ARG A 389 -5.35 -3.23 -6.24
C ARG A 389 -4.09 -4.07 -6.43
N GLY A 390 -4.24 -5.36 -6.67
CA GLY A 390 -3.12 -6.22 -7.07
C GLY A 390 -2.72 -5.99 -8.53
N GLY A 391 -1.48 -6.36 -8.84
CA GLY A 391 -0.92 -6.35 -10.19
C GLY A 391 -0.39 -7.72 -10.59
N THR A 392 -1.09 -8.78 -10.17
CA THR A 392 -0.90 -10.15 -10.66
C THR A 392 -2.13 -11.01 -10.34
N ASP A 393 -2.32 -12.10 -11.07
CA ASP A 393 -3.54 -12.93 -11.03
C ASP A 393 -3.86 -13.57 -9.67
N SER A 394 -2.85 -13.81 -8.82
CA SER A 394 -3.08 -14.32 -7.45
C SER A 394 -3.99 -13.40 -6.63
N PHE A 395 -3.99 -12.11 -6.94
CA PHE A 395 -4.80 -11.13 -6.23
C PHE A 395 -6.31 -11.38 -6.40
N SER A 396 -6.74 -11.86 -7.57
CA SER A 396 -8.14 -12.23 -7.82
C SER A 396 -8.62 -13.32 -6.84
N PHE A 397 -7.71 -14.23 -6.46
CA PHE A 397 -7.95 -15.30 -5.49
C PHE A 397 -7.91 -14.81 -4.04
N ILE A 398 -6.95 -13.94 -3.71
CA ILE A 398 -6.88 -13.30 -2.39
C ILE A 398 -8.17 -12.54 -2.10
N MET A 399 -8.67 -11.75 -3.05
CA MET A 399 -9.94 -11.02 -2.92
C MET A 399 -11.14 -11.95 -2.68
N ALA A 400 -11.07 -13.18 -3.22
CA ALA A 400 -12.05 -14.24 -3.03
C ALA A 400 -11.85 -15.06 -1.73
N GLY A 401 -10.86 -14.73 -0.91
CA GLY A 401 -10.57 -15.45 0.33
C GLY A 401 -9.83 -16.78 0.11
N VAL A 402 -9.13 -16.94 -1.02
CA VAL A 402 -8.31 -18.12 -1.35
C VAL A 402 -6.83 -17.85 -1.05
N PRO A 403 -6.13 -18.74 -0.30
CA PRO A 403 -4.72 -18.57 0.00
C PRO A 403 -3.85 -18.52 -1.27
N ALA A 404 -3.15 -17.41 -1.48
CA ALA A 404 -2.27 -17.22 -2.63
C ALA A 404 -1.01 -16.44 -2.23
N PRO A 405 -0.09 -17.05 -1.46
CA PRO A 405 1.14 -16.40 -1.03
C PRO A 405 2.05 -16.07 -2.22
N GLY A 406 2.72 -14.93 -2.13
CA GLY A 406 3.68 -14.49 -3.14
C GLY A 406 4.99 -15.30 -3.07
N LEU A 407 5.53 -15.62 -4.24
CA LEU A 407 6.91 -16.11 -4.38
C LEU A 407 7.86 -14.92 -4.39
N ARG A 408 8.84 -14.92 -3.47
CA ARG A 408 9.92 -13.93 -3.48
C ARG A 408 11.01 -14.42 -4.42
N LEU A 409 11.28 -13.62 -5.46
CA LEU A 409 12.38 -13.83 -6.39
C LEU A 409 13.55 -12.92 -5.99
N GLU A 410 14.77 -13.45 -5.94
CA GLU A 410 15.95 -12.68 -5.54
C GLU A 410 17.13 -13.06 -6.42
N GLY A 411 17.77 -12.06 -7.03
CA GLY A 411 18.88 -12.28 -7.95
C GLY A 411 19.32 -10.99 -8.65
N PRO A 412 20.26 -11.10 -9.61
CA PRO A 412 20.91 -9.94 -10.22
C PRO A 412 20.02 -9.17 -11.21
N HIS A 413 18.96 -9.78 -11.74
CA HIS A 413 18.10 -9.11 -12.72
C HIS A 413 17.21 -8.07 -12.05
N GLN A 414 17.15 -6.87 -12.62
CA GLN A 414 16.28 -5.79 -12.16
C GLN A 414 15.00 -5.74 -12.98
N TYR A 415 13.86 -6.15 -12.40
CA TYR A 415 12.59 -6.24 -13.11
C TYR A 415 12.18 -4.93 -13.80
N THR A 416 12.38 -3.79 -13.14
CA THR A 416 12.04 -2.48 -13.68
C THR A 416 12.84 -2.09 -14.92
N LYS A 417 13.98 -2.72 -15.21
CA LYS A 417 14.75 -2.47 -16.44
C LYS A 417 14.04 -3.02 -17.68
N THR A 418 13.41 -4.19 -17.55
CA THR A 418 12.85 -4.96 -18.68
C THR A 418 11.33 -4.87 -18.75
N TRP A 419 10.64 -4.85 -17.60
CA TRP A 419 9.19 -4.78 -17.46
C TRP A 419 8.59 -3.85 -18.52
N HIS A 420 7.73 -4.29 -19.43
CA HIS A 420 7.06 -3.40 -20.41
C HIS A 420 8.00 -2.48 -21.21
N THR A 421 9.18 -2.98 -21.59
CA THR A 421 10.14 -2.27 -22.44
C THR A 421 10.55 -3.12 -23.64
N PRO A 422 11.18 -2.52 -24.68
CA PRO A 422 11.82 -3.28 -25.76
C PRO A 422 12.89 -4.29 -25.31
N LEU A 423 13.38 -4.17 -24.06
CA LEU A 423 14.35 -5.11 -23.49
C LEU A 423 13.70 -6.38 -22.93
N ASP A 424 12.37 -6.47 -22.88
CA ASP A 424 11.66 -7.67 -22.42
C ASP A 424 11.78 -8.82 -23.43
N THR A 425 12.96 -9.42 -23.45
CA THR A 425 13.45 -10.34 -24.46
C THR A 425 14.08 -11.57 -23.84
N TYR A 426 14.21 -12.62 -24.64
CA TYR A 426 14.74 -13.92 -24.21
C TYR A 426 16.15 -13.79 -23.61
N ASP A 427 16.97 -12.87 -24.10
CA ASP A 427 18.35 -12.68 -23.67
C ASP A 427 18.49 -12.15 -22.23
N GLU A 428 17.43 -11.56 -21.67
CA GLU A 428 17.42 -11.10 -20.27
C GLU A 428 17.01 -12.22 -19.30
N VAL A 429 16.59 -13.40 -19.80
CA VAL A 429 16.19 -14.55 -18.97
C VAL A 429 17.42 -15.22 -18.37
N ILE A 430 17.36 -15.53 -17.07
CA ILE A 430 18.39 -16.27 -16.33
C ILE A 430 18.04 -17.77 -16.35
N PRO A 431 18.74 -18.61 -17.14
CA PRO A 431 18.31 -19.99 -17.40
C PRO A 431 18.25 -20.88 -16.16
N ASP A 432 19.34 -20.92 -15.39
CA ASP A 432 19.45 -21.73 -14.17
C ASP A 432 18.47 -21.30 -13.07
N ALA A 433 18.08 -20.03 -13.04
CA ALA A 433 17.03 -19.53 -12.18
C ALA A 433 15.63 -20.03 -12.59
N GLN A 434 15.36 -20.18 -13.89
CA GLN A 434 14.10 -20.76 -14.38
C GLN A 434 14.05 -22.26 -14.08
N GLU A 435 15.14 -22.97 -14.30
CA GLU A 435 15.26 -24.40 -13.97
C GLU A 435 15.01 -24.63 -12.48
N HIS A 436 15.70 -23.87 -11.63
CA HIS A 436 15.49 -23.88 -10.17
C HIS A 436 14.02 -23.62 -9.80
N SER A 437 13.43 -22.55 -10.34
CA SER A 437 12.06 -22.15 -10.01
C SER A 437 11.03 -23.20 -10.42
N SER A 438 11.25 -23.90 -11.54
CA SER A 438 10.36 -24.96 -12.00
C SER A 438 10.33 -26.17 -11.04
N ILE A 439 11.48 -26.54 -10.47
CA ILE A 439 11.59 -27.59 -9.46
C ILE A 439 10.88 -27.14 -8.18
N VAL A 440 11.15 -25.92 -7.72
CA VAL A 440 10.51 -25.35 -6.52
C VAL A 440 8.99 -25.35 -6.65
N VAL A 441 8.45 -24.85 -7.76
CA VAL A 441 7.00 -24.79 -8.00
C VAL A 441 6.40 -26.20 -8.06
N ALA A 442 7.05 -27.16 -8.72
CA ALA A 442 6.58 -28.55 -8.78
C ALA A 442 6.48 -29.17 -7.38
N LEU A 443 7.52 -28.98 -6.55
CA LEU A 443 7.57 -29.50 -5.18
C LEU A 443 6.55 -28.83 -4.27
N LEU A 444 6.40 -27.50 -4.35
CA LEU A 444 5.39 -26.76 -3.59
C LEU A 444 3.97 -27.23 -3.95
N ALA A 445 3.66 -27.34 -5.24
CA ALA A 445 2.34 -27.73 -5.72
C ALA A 445 2.02 -29.18 -5.33
N TYR A 446 2.96 -30.10 -5.57
CA TYR A 446 2.78 -31.51 -5.22
C TYR A 446 2.70 -31.72 -3.70
N GLY A 447 3.55 -31.06 -2.91
CA GLY A 447 3.52 -31.16 -1.46
C GLY A 447 2.21 -30.62 -0.88
N ALA A 448 1.78 -29.42 -1.30
CA ALA A 448 0.50 -28.84 -0.86
C ALA A 448 -0.70 -29.71 -1.26
N ALA A 449 -0.67 -30.32 -2.44
CA ALA A 449 -1.74 -31.22 -2.90
C ALA A 449 -1.82 -32.54 -2.09
N ASN A 450 -0.75 -32.90 -1.37
CA ASN A 450 -0.63 -34.13 -0.59
C ASN A 450 -0.72 -33.94 0.94
N LEU A 451 -0.93 -32.71 1.41
CA LEU A 451 -1.34 -32.44 2.80
C LEU A 451 -2.59 -33.25 3.17
N ASP A 452 -2.86 -33.43 4.46
CA ASP A 452 -4.03 -34.22 4.88
C ASP A 452 -5.33 -33.41 4.85
N HIS A 453 -5.24 -32.09 4.94
CA HIS A 453 -6.34 -31.13 4.90
C HIS A 453 -6.04 -29.94 3.96
N LEU A 454 -7.06 -29.15 3.65
CA LEU A 454 -6.90 -27.85 2.98
C LEU A 454 -6.21 -26.87 3.93
N LEU A 455 -5.38 -25.97 3.42
CA LEU A 455 -4.78 -24.92 4.24
C LEU A 455 -5.87 -24.09 4.96
N PRO A 456 -5.65 -23.73 6.24
CA PRO A 456 -6.66 -23.04 7.03
C PRO A 456 -6.97 -21.64 6.47
N ARG A 457 -8.24 -21.26 6.46
CA ARG A 457 -8.67 -19.90 6.08
C ARG A 457 -8.83 -18.98 7.29
N GLU A 458 -9.29 -19.53 8.40
CA GLU A 458 -9.42 -18.80 9.66
C GLU A 458 -8.02 -18.38 10.15
N GLY A 459 -7.87 -17.09 10.46
CA GLY A 459 -6.57 -16.48 10.81
C GLY A 459 -5.61 -16.26 9.63
N ALA A 460 -5.93 -16.75 8.43
CA ALA A 460 -5.11 -16.53 7.23
C ALA A 460 -5.43 -15.20 6.52
N PHE A 461 -6.61 -14.64 6.77
CA PHE A 461 -7.04 -13.35 6.22
C PHE A 461 -7.22 -12.34 7.33
N ALA A 462 -6.85 -11.09 7.06
CA ALA A 462 -7.11 -9.97 7.96
C ALA A 462 -8.62 -9.80 8.16
N PRO A 463 -9.06 -9.42 9.38
CA PRO A 463 -10.46 -9.15 9.65
C PRO A 463 -10.98 -7.95 8.82
N GLU A 464 -12.30 -7.82 8.74
CA GLU A 464 -12.92 -6.64 8.17
C GLU A 464 -12.52 -5.38 8.96
N GLY A 465 -12.34 -4.28 8.25
CA GLY A 465 -11.86 -3.04 8.83
C GLY A 465 -11.27 -2.09 7.81
N LEU A 466 -10.90 -0.90 8.30
CA LEU A 466 -10.21 0.13 7.55
C LEU A 466 -8.77 0.21 8.02
N PHE A 467 -7.82 0.11 7.09
CA PHE A 467 -6.40 0.05 7.41
C PHE A 467 -5.63 1.13 6.63
N ALA A 468 -4.53 1.59 7.21
CA ALA A 468 -3.57 2.48 6.55
C ALA A 468 -2.15 1.91 6.64
N ASP A 469 -1.53 1.67 5.49
CA ASP A 469 -0.12 1.26 5.40
C ASP A 469 0.76 2.49 5.24
N LEU A 470 1.56 2.80 6.25
CA LEU A 470 2.62 3.81 6.18
C LEU A 470 3.91 3.13 5.72
N ASN A 471 4.28 3.36 4.46
CA ASN A 471 5.55 2.88 3.93
C ASN A 471 6.65 3.89 4.30
N THR A 472 7.45 3.57 5.32
CA THR A 472 8.51 4.45 5.78
C THR A 472 9.86 4.07 5.18
N ASN A 473 10.89 4.91 5.38
CA ASN A 473 12.28 4.55 5.10
C ASN A 473 12.85 3.46 6.05
N LYS A 474 12.14 3.08 7.13
CA LYS A 474 12.52 2.01 8.06
C LYS A 474 11.73 0.71 7.88
N GLY A 475 10.74 0.71 7.01
CA GLY A 475 9.82 -0.41 6.81
C GLY A 475 8.37 0.04 6.82
N LYS A 476 7.46 -0.93 6.74
CA LYS A 476 6.02 -0.66 6.71
C LYS A 476 5.43 -0.72 8.12
N ILE A 477 4.56 0.24 8.45
CA ILE A 477 3.70 0.22 9.63
C ILE A 477 2.25 0.09 9.13
N THR A 478 1.45 -0.80 9.72
CA THR A 478 0.01 -0.89 9.42
C THR A 478 -0.79 -0.36 10.60
N LEU A 479 -1.67 0.59 10.33
CA LEU A 479 -2.66 1.08 11.29
C LEU A 479 -4.02 0.46 10.98
N GLY A 480 -4.74 -0.03 11.99
CA GLY A 480 -6.18 -0.25 11.94
C GLY A 480 -6.88 1.01 12.44
N LEU A 481 -7.84 1.53 11.66
CA LEU A 481 -8.54 2.79 11.92
C LEU A 481 -9.95 2.49 12.46
N ASP A 482 -10.33 3.13 13.57
CA ASP A 482 -11.62 2.92 14.23
C ASP A 482 -12.71 3.84 13.67
N PHE A 483 -13.08 3.59 12.41
CA PHE A 483 -14.06 4.40 11.69
C PHE A 483 -15.51 4.22 12.19
N GLU A 484 -15.78 3.23 13.06
CA GLU A 484 -17.11 3.01 13.62
C GLU A 484 -17.34 3.89 14.87
N HIS A 485 -16.33 4.05 15.73
CA HIS A 485 -16.46 4.85 16.95
C HIS A 485 -16.03 6.30 16.80
N VAL A 486 -15.05 6.59 15.93
CA VAL A 486 -14.56 7.95 15.68
C VAL A 486 -14.50 8.28 14.17
N PRO A 487 -15.67 8.21 13.46
CA PRO A 487 -15.75 8.39 12.02
C PRO A 487 -15.25 9.74 11.52
N MET A 488 -15.45 10.85 12.25
CA MET A 488 -15.03 12.18 11.78
C MET A 488 -13.50 12.26 11.69
N THR A 489 -12.81 11.78 12.72
CA THR A 489 -11.34 11.82 12.79
C THR A 489 -10.71 10.87 11.78
N VAL A 490 -11.29 9.69 11.62
CA VAL A 490 -10.85 8.75 10.59
C VAL A 490 -11.14 9.29 9.18
N ALA A 491 -12.28 9.97 8.98
CA ALA A 491 -12.58 10.62 7.71
C ALA A 491 -11.55 11.68 7.36
N ASN A 492 -11.15 12.53 8.32
CA ASN A 492 -10.07 13.50 8.13
C ASN A 492 -8.77 12.82 7.68
N PHE A 493 -8.30 11.80 8.41
CA PHE A 493 -7.05 11.11 8.10
C PHE A 493 -7.11 10.43 6.72
N VAL A 494 -8.19 9.70 6.43
CA VAL A 494 -8.37 8.98 5.16
C VAL A 494 -8.48 9.95 3.99
N GLY A 495 -9.28 11.01 4.13
CA GLY A 495 -9.48 11.99 3.06
C GLY A 495 -8.22 12.81 2.76
N LEU A 496 -7.40 13.11 3.76
CA LEU A 496 -6.07 13.69 3.55
C LEU A 496 -5.10 12.69 2.90
N ALA A 497 -5.07 11.43 3.36
CA ALA A 497 -4.23 10.39 2.78
C ALA A 497 -4.54 10.14 1.29
N GLU A 498 -5.81 10.18 0.90
CA GLU A 498 -6.26 9.96 -0.47
C GLU A 498 -6.35 11.24 -1.31
N GLY A 499 -6.15 12.42 -0.70
CA GLY A 499 -6.29 13.72 -1.37
C GLY A 499 -7.72 14.08 -1.77
N THR A 500 -8.74 13.50 -1.11
CA THR A 500 -10.16 13.74 -1.39
C THR A 500 -10.76 14.88 -0.55
N ILE A 501 -10.04 15.34 0.48
CA ILE A 501 -10.37 16.54 1.24
C ILE A 501 -9.52 17.71 0.77
N LYS A 502 -10.19 18.81 0.39
CA LYS A 502 -9.54 20.07 0.07
C LYS A 502 -8.82 20.63 1.30
N ASN A 503 -7.60 21.10 1.10
CA ASN A 503 -6.74 21.66 2.13
C ASN A 503 -5.92 22.83 1.54
N ASP A 504 -5.27 23.60 2.41
CA ASP A 504 -4.50 24.80 2.01
C ASP A 504 -3.03 24.49 1.69
N ALA A 505 -2.56 23.27 1.98
CA ALA A 505 -1.16 22.90 1.83
C ALA A 505 -0.80 22.37 0.43
N LEU A 506 -1.71 21.63 -0.20
CA LEU A 506 -1.48 20.94 -1.47
C LEU A 506 -2.68 21.10 -2.41
N GLU A 507 -2.42 21.01 -3.71
CA GLU A 507 -3.47 20.93 -4.73
C GLU A 507 -4.40 19.73 -4.51
N GLU A 508 -5.65 19.86 -4.93
CA GLU A 508 -6.64 18.78 -4.82
C GLU A 508 -6.14 17.49 -5.49
N LYS A 509 -6.53 16.34 -4.92
CA LYS A 509 -6.13 14.98 -5.36
C LYS A 509 -4.66 14.62 -5.12
N LYS A 510 -3.86 15.48 -4.50
CA LYS A 510 -2.51 15.11 -4.01
C LYS A 510 -2.61 14.46 -2.63
N PRO A 511 -2.06 13.24 -2.43
CA PRO A 511 -1.97 12.61 -1.11
C PRO A 511 -1.18 13.47 -0.11
N TYR A 512 -1.80 13.82 1.01
CA TYR A 512 -1.27 14.80 1.95
C TYR A 512 -0.06 14.31 2.75
N PHE A 513 -0.07 13.04 3.15
CA PHE A 513 0.96 12.45 4.02
C PHE A 513 2.17 11.87 3.28
N ASN A 514 2.16 11.89 1.94
CA ASN A 514 3.28 11.36 1.16
C ASN A 514 4.49 12.29 1.31
N GLY A 515 5.60 11.74 1.79
CA GLY A 515 6.81 12.50 2.10
C GLY A 515 6.81 13.15 3.49
N SER A 516 5.75 13.02 4.29
CA SER A 516 5.72 13.53 5.67
C SER A 516 6.89 12.99 6.49
N ILE A 517 7.40 13.80 7.41
CA ILE A 517 8.46 13.41 8.34
C ILE A 517 7.91 13.09 9.72
N TRP A 518 8.60 12.23 10.45
CA TRP A 518 8.45 12.08 11.90
C TRP A 518 9.16 13.26 12.59
N HIS A 519 8.47 14.39 12.70
CA HIS A 519 9.05 15.65 13.20
C HIS A 519 9.31 15.66 14.70
N ARG A 520 8.66 14.77 15.47
CA ARG A 520 8.87 14.66 16.92
C ARG A 520 8.88 13.20 17.37
N VAL A 521 9.96 12.80 18.03
CA VAL A 521 10.13 11.47 18.63
C VAL A 521 10.56 11.66 20.08
N VAL A 522 9.70 11.27 21.01
CA VAL A 522 9.98 11.36 22.46
C VAL A 522 10.05 9.95 23.03
N SER A 523 11.24 9.53 23.43
CA SER A 523 11.50 8.17 23.91
C SER A 523 10.53 7.76 25.03
N GLY A 524 9.98 6.56 24.89
CA GLY A 524 8.93 6.01 25.76
C GLY A 524 7.58 6.70 25.64
N HIS A 525 7.48 7.91 25.10
CA HIS A 525 6.24 8.68 25.05
C HIS A 525 5.44 8.44 23.76
N VAL A 526 5.77 9.13 22.68
CA VAL A 526 5.11 9.05 21.37
C VAL A 526 6.10 9.35 20.24
N ILE A 527 5.81 8.84 19.05
CA ILE A 527 6.33 9.36 17.77
C ILE A 527 5.21 10.12 17.07
N GLN A 528 5.49 11.27 16.47
CA GLN A 528 4.50 12.18 15.91
C GLN A 528 4.89 12.61 14.49
N ALA A 529 3.90 12.62 13.60
CA ALA A 529 3.99 12.96 12.18
C ALA A 529 2.72 13.67 11.71
N GLY A 530 2.54 13.82 10.39
CA GLY A 530 1.33 14.35 9.77
C GLY A 530 1.42 15.82 9.34
N MET A 531 2.63 16.37 9.25
CA MET A 531 2.90 17.62 8.52
C MET A 531 3.12 17.31 7.02
N PRO A 532 2.56 18.10 6.08
CA PRO A 532 2.71 17.85 4.65
C PRO A 532 4.11 18.25 4.19
N ASN A 533 4.65 17.53 3.20
CA ASN A 533 5.94 17.89 2.60
C ASN A 533 5.75 18.90 1.46
N THR A 534 5.66 20.18 1.80
CA THR A 534 5.43 21.28 0.83
C THR A 534 6.69 22.11 0.55
N GLY A 535 7.78 21.90 1.30
CA GLY A 535 8.95 22.78 1.30
C GLY A 535 8.68 24.18 1.88
N LYS A 536 7.50 24.42 2.46
CA LYS A 536 7.10 25.65 3.16
C LYS A 536 6.83 25.34 4.63
N GLU A 537 6.87 26.35 5.49
CA GLU A 537 6.41 26.24 6.88
C GLU A 537 4.88 26.08 6.91
N THR A 538 4.41 24.83 6.82
CA THR A 538 2.99 24.48 6.89
C THR A 538 2.79 23.42 7.96
N GLU A 539 2.10 23.80 9.05
CA GLU A 539 1.93 22.93 10.21
C GLU A 539 0.66 22.05 10.17
N GLY A 540 -0.28 22.36 9.27
CA GLY A 540 -1.58 21.70 9.20
C GLY A 540 -2.36 21.98 7.91
N PRO A 541 -3.59 21.46 7.79
CA PRO A 541 -4.33 21.42 6.53
C PRO A 541 -5.10 22.73 6.21
N GLY A 542 -4.98 23.76 7.05
CA GLY A 542 -5.71 25.03 6.91
C GLY A 542 -7.07 25.07 7.61
N TYR A 543 -7.42 24.02 8.36
CA TYR A 543 -8.64 23.94 9.16
C TYR A 543 -8.41 23.16 10.45
N GLU A 544 -9.32 23.34 11.40
CA GLU A 544 -9.39 22.58 12.65
C GLU A 544 -10.75 21.90 12.80
N PHE A 545 -10.79 20.79 13.54
CA PHE A 545 -12.02 20.08 13.86
C PHE A 545 -12.02 19.57 15.31
N PRO A 546 -13.20 19.33 15.90
CA PRO A 546 -13.30 19.00 17.31
C PRO A 546 -12.72 17.63 17.67
N ASN A 547 -12.54 17.40 18.97
CA ASN A 547 -12.20 16.08 19.50
C ASN A 547 -13.39 15.14 19.37
N GLU A 548 -13.10 13.85 19.14
CA GLU A 548 -14.08 12.80 19.00
C GLU A 548 -13.78 11.72 20.04
N ILE A 549 -14.33 11.89 21.24
CA ILE A 549 -13.99 11.05 22.39
C ILE A 549 -15.00 9.92 22.53
N TYR A 550 -14.52 8.68 22.42
CA TYR A 550 -15.30 7.49 22.72
C TYR A 550 -14.83 6.83 24.02
N LYS A 551 -15.75 6.60 24.97
CA LYS A 551 -15.42 6.09 26.31
C LYS A 551 -14.76 4.70 26.30
N GLY A 552 -14.99 3.89 25.27
CA GLY A 552 -14.39 2.57 25.13
C GLY A 552 -12.96 2.56 24.58
N LEU A 553 -12.43 3.71 24.13
CA LEU A 553 -11.09 3.84 23.59
C LEU A 553 -10.13 4.43 24.63
N SER A 554 -8.92 3.87 24.71
CA SER A 554 -7.90 4.30 25.67
C SER A 554 -6.49 4.14 25.12
N HIS A 555 -5.63 5.12 25.39
CA HIS A 555 -4.21 5.10 25.06
C HIS A 555 -3.40 4.18 26.01
N ASN A 556 -3.93 3.01 26.39
CA ASN A 556 -3.42 2.20 27.51
C ASN A 556 -2.16 1.34 27.22
N LYS A 557 -1.62 1.38 26.01
CA LYS A 557 -0.44 0.58 25.62
C LYS A 557 0.32 1.24 24.48
N ALA A 558 1.45 0.65 24.10
CA ALA A 558 2.18 1.06 22.89
C ALA A 558 1.39 0.73 21.62
N GLY A 559 1.62 1.51 20.56
CA GLY A 559 0.96 1.34 19.27
C GLY A 559 -0.43 1.98 19.17
N MET A 560 -0.86 2.81 20.13
CA MET A 560 -2.14 3.52 20.06
C MET A 560 -2.00 4.76 19.18
N LEU A 561 -2.93 4.96 18.24
CA LEU A 561 -2.91 6.04 17.25
C LEU A 561 -3.84 7.17 17.69
N GLY A 562 -3.26 8.32 18.03
CA GLY A 562 -4.00 9.50 18.48
C GLY A 562 -3.77 10.73 17.61
N MET A 563 -4.73 11.65 17.62
CA MET A 563 -4.64 12.92 16.90
C MET A 563 -3.95 13.95 17.78
N ALA A 564 -2.93 14.64 17.25
CA ALA A 564 -2.30 15.76 17.95
C ALA A 564 -3.16 17.03 17.78
N ASN A 565 -3.24 17.81 18.85
CA ASN A 565 -3.93 19.10 18.87
C ASN A 565 -3.14 20.13 19.70
N ALA A 566 -3.41 21.42 19.47
CA ALA A 566 -2.82 22.53 20.21
C ALA A 566 -3.61 22.87 21.50
N GLY A 567 -4.77 22.23 21.68
CA GLY A 567 -5.73 22.42 22.76
C GLY A 567 -6.97 21.57 22.48
N ALA A 568 -7.92 21.55 23.41
CA ALA A 568 -9.15 20.79 23.19
C ALA A 568 -9.86 21.29 21.92
N ASN A 569 -10.32 20.35 21.07
CA ASN A 569 -11.07 20.61 19.85
C ASN A 569 -10.31 21.33 18.71
N THR A 570 -8.98 21.29 18.70
CA THR A 570 -8.14 21.89 17.63
C THR A 570 -7.38 20.82 16.83
N ASN A 571 -8.05 19.72 16.48
CA ASN A 571 -7.42 18.68 15.67
C ASN A 571 -7.18 19.18 14.25
N GLY A 572 -6.05 18.78 13.67
CA GLY A 572 -5.66 19.09 12.30
C GLY A 572 -5.23 17.84 11.53
N SER A 573 -4.02 17.83 10.99
CA SER A 573 -3.47 16.68 10.25
C SER A 573 -2.46 15.85 11.04
N GLN A 574 -1.93 16.39 12.13
CA GLN A 574 -0.84 15.77 12.88
C GLN A 574 -1.36 14.63 13.76
N PHE A 575 -0.69 13.48 13.72
CA PHE A 575 -1.04 12.31 14.52
C PHE A 575 0.19 11.75 15.22
N TYR A 576 -0.03 10.90 16.22
CA TYR A 576 1.03 10.24 16.96
C TYR A 576 0.74 8.76 17.22
N ILE A 577 1.81 7.99 17.41
CA ILE A 577 1.77 6.59 17.85
C ILE A 577 2.43 6.51 19.23
N THR A 578 1.74 5.92 20.21
CA THR A 578 2.28 5.75 21.56
C THR A 578 3.40 4.71 21.63
N LEU A 579 4.39 4.95 22.48
CA LEU A 579 5.47 4.00 22.78
C LEU A 579 5.28 3.29 24.14
N GLY A 580 4.12 3.48 24.79
CA GLY A 580 3.75 2.90 26.08
C GLY A 580 2.36 3.36 26.52
N ASP A 581 1.94 3.06 27.75
CA ASP A 581 0.66 3.54 28.31
C ASP A 581 0.66 5.07 28.43
N ARG A 582 -0.27 5.71 27.73
CA ARG A 582 -0.55 7.14 27.73
C ARG A 582 -2.02 7.43 28.01
N SER A 583 -2.70 6.61 28.80
CA SER A 583 -4.11 6.77 29.17
C SER A 583 -4.46 8.11 29.85
N TYR A 584 -3.46 8.93 30.22
CA TYR A 584 -3.67 10.31 30.66
C TYR A 584 -4.00 11.28 29.51
N LEU A 585 -3.84 10.85 28.26
CA LEU A 585 -4.30 11.57 27.06
C LEU A 585 -5.80 11.35 26.80
N ASP A 586 -6.39 10.30 27.38
CA ASP A 586 -7.81 9.96 27.19
C ASP A 586 -8.71 11.13 27.59
N GLY A 587 -9.72 11.40 26.77
CA GLY A 587 -10.66 12.51 26.95
C GLY A 587 -10.15 13.87 26.45
N ASN A 588 -8.85 14.02 26.22
CA ASN A 588 -8.24 15.27 25.73
C ASN A 588 -7.73 15.17 24.30
N TYR A 589 -7.44 13.95 23.85
CA TYR A 589 -7.00 13.66 22.48
C TYR A 589 -7.85 12.54 21.91
N THR A 590 -8.21 12.66 20.63
CA THR A 590 -8.93 11.60 19.94
C THR A 590 -8.01 10.40 19.71
N LEU A 591 -8.38 9.24 20.22
CA LEU A 591 -7.81 7.96 19.80
C LEU A 591 -8.60 7.45 18.60
N PHE A 592 -7.95 7.19 17.47
CA PHE A 592 -8.64 6.81 16.23
C PHE A 592 -8.11 5.55 15.55
N GLY A 593 -7.25 4.81 16.24
CA GLY A 593 -6.79 3.52 15.76
C GLY A 593 -5.67 2.93 16.58
N SER A 594 -5.02 1.93 16.00
CA SER A 594 -3.82 1.32 16.57
C SER A 594 -2.94 0.67 15.51
N VAL A 595 -1.67 0.46 15.84
CA VAL A 595 -0.73 -0.34 15.07
C VAL A 595 -1.19 -1.79 15.13
N THR A 596 -1.51 -2.34 13.96
CA THR A 596 -1.86 -3.77 13.78
C THR A 596 -0.66 -4.59 13.31
N ASP A 597 0.33 -3.93 12.70
CA ASP A 597 1.60 -4.55 12.28
C ASP A 597 2.72 -3.49 12.17
N GLY A 598 3.97 -3.93 12.32
CA GLY A 598 5.16 -3.07 12.20
C GLY A 598 5.53 -2.33 13.49
N MET A 599 5.22 -2.88 14.66
CA MET A 599 5.64 -2.28 15.94
C MET A 599 7.18 -2.28 16.10
N ASP A 600 7.88 -3.25 15.52
CA ASP A 600 9.34 -3.25 15.46
C ASP A 600 9.88 -2.10 14.58
N VAL A 601 9.15 -1.73 13.52
CA VAL A 601 9.44 -0.57 12.68
C VAL A 601 9.19 0.72 13.47
N VAL A 602 8.05 0.84 14.15
CA VAL A 602 7.73 1.96 15.06
C VAL A 602 8.87 2.20 16.05
N ASN A 603 9.41 1.14 16.65
CA ASN A 603 10.51 1.24 17.61
C ASN A 603 11.87 1.64 16.98
N LYS A 604 12.03 1.50 15.66
CA LYS A 604 13.23 1.92 14.91
C LYS A 604 13.16 3.35 14.39
N ILE A 605 11.99 3.98 14.42
CA ILE A 605 11.80 5.35 13.93
C ILE A 605 12.58 6.33 14.81
N VAL A 606 13.33 7.22 14.16
CA VAL A 606 13.99 8.37 14.77
C VAL A 606 13.48 9.67 14.14
N GLN A 607 13.71 10.80 14.82
CA GLN A 607 13.30 12.10 14.29
C GLN A 607 13.92 12.37 12.92
N GLY A 608 13.10 12.82 11.96
CA GLY A 608 13.51 13.07 10.58
C GLY A 608 13.33 11.88 9.62
N ASP A 609 12.99 10.70 10.12
CA ASP A 609 12.56 9.59 9.25
C ASP A 609 11.30 9.96 8.45
N THR A 610 11.12 9.33 7.29
CA THR A 610 10.11 9.73 6.30
C THR A 610 9.03 8.67 6.14
N ILE A 611 7.78 9.12 6.03
CA ILE A 611 6.66 8.37 5.48
C ILE A 611 6.68 8.60 3.97
N LYS A 612 7.12 7.62 3.19
CA LYS A 612 7.19 7.72 1.73
C LYS A 612 5.80 7.78 1.13
N THR A 613 4.92 6.86 1.54
CA THR A 613 3.53 6.80 1.09
C THR A 613 2.60 6.31 2.18
N VAL A 614 1.35 6.74 2.12
CA VAL A 614 0.23 6.19 2.91
C VAL A 614 -0.79 5.56 1.96
N VAL A 615 -1.14 4.28 2.18
CA VAL A 615 -2.11 3.56 1.34
C VAL A 615 -3.28 3.06 2.19
N ILE A 616 -4.50 3.46 1.82
CA ILE A 616 -5.73 3.05 2.51
C ILE A 616 -6.25 1.73 1.93
N SER A 617 -6.54 0.77 2.81
CA SER A 617 -7.14 -0.52 2.48
C SER A 617 -8.47 -0.70 3.19
N ARG A 618 -9.52 -1.02 2.42
CA ARG A 618 -10.89 -1.23 2.90
C ARG A 618 -11.26 -2.70 2.79
N ILE A 619 -11.44 -3.41 3.91
CA ILE A 619 -11.86 -4.81 3.95
C ILE A 619 -13.27 -4.88 4.53
N GLY A 620 -14.22 -5.45 3.77
CA GLY A 620 -15.63 -5.57 4.19
C GLY A 620 -16.49 -4.37 3.76
N GLN A 621 -17.80 -4.59 3.67
CA GLN A 621 -18.74 -3.64 3.04
C GLN A 621 -18.78 -2.29 3.75
N LYS A 622 -18.83 -2.29 5.10
CA LYS A 622 -18.81 -1.05 5.89
C LYS A 622 -17.60 -0.16 5.59
N ALA A 623 -16.40 -0.76 5.50
CA ALA A 623 -15.18 -0.03 5.19
C ALA A 623 -15.17 0.44 3.72
N ILE A 624 -15.67 -0.37 2.78
CA ILE A 624 -15.79 -0.01 1.35
C ILE A 624 -16.71 1.20 1.16
N ASP A 625 -17.82 1.26 1.91
CA ASP A 625 -18.78 2.35 1.87
C ASP A 625 -18.29 3.61 2.60
N PHE A 626 -17.24 3.48 3.43
CA PHE A 626 -16.56 4.61 4.07
C PHE A 626 -15.68 5.37 3.06
N LYS A 627 -16.36 6.15 2.20
CA LYS A 627 -15.76 7.08 1.25
C LYS A 627 -15.92 8.50 1.76
N VAL A 628 -14.85 9.27 1.63
CA VAL A 628 -14.78 10.61 2.20
C VAL A 628 -14.61 11.64 1.09
N THR A 629 -15.46 12.67 1.10
CA THR A 629 -15.29 13.90 0.32
C THR A 629 -15.18 15.09 1.27
N THR A 630 -14.83 16.25 0.71
CA THR A 630 -14.80 17.51 1.47
C THR A 630 -16.17 17.81 2.11
N GLU A 631 -17.25 17.57 1.38
CA GLU A 631 -18.63 17.83 1.83
C GLU A 631 -19.05 16.86 2.94
N SER A 632 -18.76 15.56 2.77
CA SER A 632 -19.10 14.57 3.80
C SER A 632 -18.35 14.84 5.10
N PHE A 633 -17.08 15.24 5.01
CA PHE A 633 -16.28 15.59 6.18
C PHE A 633 -16.78 16.86 6.86
N LYS A 634 -17.04 17.94 6.11
CA LYS A 634 -17.60 19.19 6.67
C LYS A 634 -18.91 18.96 7.42
N LYS A 635 -19.80 18.14 6.87
CA LYS A 635 -21.05 17.77 7.53
C LYS A 635 -20.81 17.09 8.89
N MET A 636 -19.85 16.15 8.96
CA MET A 636 -19.49 15.50 10.23
C MET A 636 -18.97 16.52 11.26
N VAL A 637 -18.15 17.47 10.82
CA VAL A 637 -17.60 18.55 11.67
C VAL A 637 -18.71 19.47 12.19
N GLU A 638 -19.64 19.87 11.34
CA GLU A 638 -20.80 20.70 11.71
C GLU A 638 -21.68 20.00 12.76
N GLU A 639 -21.98 18.72 12.54
CA GLU A 639 -22.75 17.89 13.49
C GLU A 639 -22.03 17.73 14.83
N ALA A 640 -20.70 17.53 14.82
CA ALA A 640 -19.89 17.42 16.03
C ALA A 640 -19.87 18.73 16.81
N ASN A 641 -19.64 19.86 16.14
CA ASN A 641 -19.66 21.18 16.77
C ASN A 641 -21.02 21.53 17.38
N ALA A 642 -22.12 21.18 16.69
CA ALA A 642 -23.47 21.37 17.22
C ALA A 642 -23.70 20.58 18.51
N LYS A 643 -23.23 19.31 18.57
CA LYS A 643 -23.31 18.49 19.79
C LYS A 643 -22.49 19.08 20.94
N ILE A 644 -21.26 19.50 20.68
CA ILE A 644 -20.38 20.11 21.68
C ILE A 644 -21.01 21.35 22.28
N LYS A 645 -21.57 22.23 21.44
CA LYS A 645 -22.27 23.43 21.91
C LYS A 645 -23.43 23.09 22.86
N ILE A 646 -24.25 22.10 22.52
CA ILE A 646 -25.37 21.65 23.36
C ILE A 646 -24.88 21.05 24.69
N GLU A 647 -23.78 20.29 24.67
CA GLU A 647 -23.21 19.68 25.87
C GLU A 647 -22.57 20.72 26.80
N GLU A 648 -21.85 21.70 26.23
CA GLU A 648 -21.28 22.84 26.95
C GLU A 648 -22.39 23.67 27.63
N GLU A 649 -23.47 24.00 26.92
CA GLU A 649 -24.61 24.72 27.50
C GLU A 649 -25.24 23.94 28.67
N LYS A 650 -25.38 22.61 28.55
CA LYS A 650 -25.86 21.74 29.63
C LYS A 650 -24.89 21.69 30.81
N ARG A 651 -23.58 21.63 30.55
CA ARG A 651 -22.52 21.61 31.58
C ARG A 651 -22.53 22.91 32.37
N LEU A 652 -22.47 24.05 31.68
CA LEU A 652 -22.49 25.38 32.28
C LEU A 652 -23.75 25.62 33.11
N LYS A 653 -24.91 25.14 32.65
CA LYS A 653 -26.16 25.21 33.44
C LYS A 653 -26.05 24.41 34.74
N LYS A 654 -25.59 23.15 34.67
CA LYS A 654 -25.40 22.31 35.87
C LYS A 654 -24.40 22.93 36.85
N GLU A 655 -23.29 23.47 36.35
CA GLU A 655 -22.31 24.17 37.18
C GLU A 655 -22.92 25.39 37.86
N SER A 656 -23.61 26.25 37.09
CA SER A 656 -24.27 27.43 37.65
C SER A 656 -25.28 27.05 38.74
N ASP A 657 -26.08 26.00 38.54
CA ASP A 657 -27.08 25.56 39.51
C ASP A 657 -26.42 25.02 40.79
N LEU A 658 -25.33 24.25 40.66
CA LEU A 658 -24.55 23.76 41.80
C LEU A 658 -23.84 24.88 42.55
N ILE A 659 -23.28 25.88 41.84
CA ILE A 659 -22.64 27.04 42.46
C ILE A 659 -23.66 27.83 43.27
N LYS A 660 -24.83 28.13 42.69
CA LYS A 660 -25.92 28.82 43.40
C LYS A 660 -26.37 28.06 44.65
N LYS A 661 -26.46 26.72 44.56
CA LYS A 661 -26.90 25.87 45.67
C LYS A 661 -25.86 25.74 46.79
N LYS A 662 -24.59 25.47 46.46
CA LYS A 662 -23.53 25.17 47.43
C LYS A 662 -22.83 26.42 47.97
N PHE A 663 -22.78 27.50 47.19
CA PHE A 663 -21.96 28.68 47.46
C PHE A 663 -22.78 29.98 47.37
N SER A 664 -24.02 29.96 47.89
CA SER A 664 -24.95 31.11 47.83
C SER A 664 -24.43 32.39 48.49
N LYS A 665 -23.47 32.28 49.42
CA LYS A 665 -22.85 33.42 50.13
C LYS A 665 -21.55 33.91 49.49
N ALA A 666 -21.13 33.34 48.35
CA ALA A 666 -19.87 33.70 47.72
C ALA A 666 -19.91 35.13 47.17
N LYS A 667 -18.83 35.88 47.39
CA LYS A 667 -18.62 37.20 46.77
C LYS A 667 -18.01 37.00 45.39
N GLU A 668 -18.32 37.89 44.46
CA GLU A 668 -17.83 37.86 43.09
C GLU A 668 -16.91 39.05 42.84
N THR A 669 -15.74 38.82 42.23
CA THR A 669 -14.80 39.87 41.83
C THR A 669 -15.15 40.39 40.42
N ALA A 670 -14.47 41.45 39.98
CA ALA A 670 -14.65 42.00 38.63
C ALA A 670 -14.27 41.02 37.50
N SER A 671 -13.44 40.01 37.77
CA SER A 671 -13.09 38.96 36.80
C SER A 671 -14.13 37.84 36.70
N GLY A 672 -15.19 37.88 37.52
CA GLY A 672 -16.18 36.82 37.67
C GLY A 672 -15.74 35.70 38.62
N LEU A 673 -14.61 35.87 39.31
CA LEU A 673 -14.12 34.92 40.30
C LEU A 673 -15.01 34.95 41.56
N LYS A 674 -15.40 33.78 42.05
CA LYS A 674 -16.21 33.67 43.28
C LYS A 674 -15.39 33.18 44.44
N PHE A 675 -15.57 33.76 45.63
CA PHE A 675 -14.82 33.34 46.81
C PHE A 675 -15.62 33.43 48.12
N LEU A 676 -15.18 32.66 49.11
CA LEU A 676 -15.69 32.63 50.48
C LEU A 676 -14.53 32.67 51.46
N ILE A 677 -14.45 33.72 52.28
CA ILE A 677 -13.47 33.80 53.37
C ILE A 677 -13.94 32.90 54.51
N MET A 678 -13.12 31.90 54.86
CA MET A 678 -13.40 30.93 55.92
C MET A 678 -12.73 31.33 57.24
N LYS A 679 -11.59 32.01 57.14
CA LYS A 679 -10.85 32.58 58.27
C LYS A 679 -10.19 33.86 57.77
N GLU A 680 -10.48 34.97 58.43
CA GLU A 680 -9.84 36.26 58.14
C GLU A 680 -8.34 36.21 58.47
N GLY A 681 -7.54 36.83 57.60
CA GLY A 681 -6.12 37.09 57.85
C GLY A 681 -5.90 38.39 58.61
N THR A 682 -4.65 38.66 58.98
CA THR A 682 -4.25 39.86 59.73
C THR A 682 -3.22 40.67 58.95
N GLY A 683 -3.28 41.99 59.07
CA GLY A 683 -2.38 42.91 58.38
C GLY A 683 -2.86 43.30 56.98
N ASP A 684 -1.97 43.95 56.24
CA ASP A 684 -2.23 44.44 54.89
C ASP A 684 -2.05 43.34 53.83
N LYS A 685 -2.56 43.60 52.63
CA LYS A 685 -2.33 42.74 51.47
C LYS A 685 -0.84 42.70 51.11
N PRO A 686 -0.30 41.57 50.63
CA PRO A 686 1.10 41.46 50.31
C PRO A 686 1.46 42.37 49.12
N ALA A 687 2.55 43.12 49.25
CA ALA A 687 3.09 43.95 48.16
C ALA A 687 3.76 43.09 47.08
N ASP A 688 3.89 43.63 45.87
CA ASP A 688 4.62 42.99 44.77
C ASP A 688 6.04 42.57 45.19
N GLY A 689 6.47 41.37 44.77
CA GLY A 689 7.75 40.79 45.15
C GLY A 689 7.78 40.11 46.52
N THR A 690 6.71 40.19 47.32
CA THR A 690 6.61 39.45 48.59
C THR A 690 6.61 37.94 48.35
N VAL A 691 7.43 37.19 49.10
CA VAL A 691 7.49 35.72 49.06
C VAL A 691 6.54 35.14 50.12
N LEU A 692 5.59 34.33 49.67
CA LEU A 692 4.58 33.68 50.50
C LEU A 692 4.77 32.17 50.52
N LYS A 693 4.42 31.52 51.64
CA LYS A 693 4.27 30.07 51.71
C LYS A 693 2.81 29.71 51.48
N VAL A 694 2.53 29.07 50.35
CA VAL A 694 1.17 28.74 49.91
C VAL A 694 0.99 27.23 49.88
N GLN A 695 -0.21 26.78 50.24
CA GLN A 695 -0.67 25.41 50.00
C GLN A 695 -2.17 25.45 49.70
N TYR A 696 -2.64 24.60 48.79
CA TYR A 696 -4.05 24.54 48.45
C TYR A 696 -4.52 23.11 48.18
N LYS A 697 -5.83 22.90 48.36
CA LYS A 697 -6.55 21.71 47.91
C LYS A 697 -7.81 22.13 47.17
N GLY A 698 -8.17 21.40 46.13
CA GLY A 698 -9.32 21.67 45.29
C GLY A 698 -10.05 20.39 44.90
N SER A 699 -11.22 20.57 44.30
CA SER A 699 -11.97 19.51 43.65
C SER A 699 -12.79 20.05 42.49
N PHE A 700 -12.95 19.29 41.42
CA PHE A 700 -13.86 19.66 40.34
C PHE A 700 -15.31 19.55 40.80
N LEU A 701 -16.13 20.52 40.38
CA LEU A 701 -17.47 20.70 40.95
C LEU A 701 -18.45 19.59 40.52
N LEU A 702 -18.31 19.11 39.28
CA LEU A 702 -19.22 18.15 38.67
C LEU A 702 -18.86 16.69 38.99
N ASP A 703 -17.58 16.31 38.91
CA ASP A 703 -17.15 14.92 39.10
C ASP A 703 -16.57 14.63 40.50
N GLY A 704 -16.24 15.67 41.28
CA GLY A 704 -15.74 15.56 42.65
C GLY A 704 -14.28 15.10 42.77
N ASN A 705 -13.55 14.93 41.67
CA ASN A 705 -12.13 14.55 41.70
C ASN A 705 -11.31 15.63 42.41
N LYS A 706 -10.40 15.19 43.28
CA LYS A 706 -9.64 16.07 44.17
C LYS A 706 -8.21 16.27 43.66
N PHE A 707 -7.66 17.45 43.95
CA PHE A 707 -6.27 17.76 43.68
C PHE A 707 -5.68 18.64 44.79
N VAL A 708 -4.36 18.67 44.86
CA VAL A 708 -3.60 19.43 45.86
C VAL A 708 -2.36 20.08 45.24
N SER A 709 -1.83 21.10 45.90
CA SER A 709 -0.58 21.75 45.50
C SER A 709 0.63 20.84 45.66
N THR A 710 1.63 21.03 44.80
CA THR A 710 2.96 20.42 44.91
C THR A 710 4.02 21.48 45.19
N SER A 711 5.15 21.06 45.75
CA SER A 711 6.36 21.86 45.96
C SER A 711 6.95 22.44 44.66
N ALA A 712 6.64 21.84 43.51
CA ALA A 712 7.02 22.32 42.19
C ALA A 712 6.09 23.47 41.75
N GLU A 713 6.40 24.69 42.19
CA GLU A 713 5.70 25.93 41.81
C GLU A 713 4.17 25.89 42.05
N GLY A 714 3.71 25.05 42.96
CA GLY A 714 2.29 24.91 43.24
C GLY A 714 1.50 24.20 42.15
N ARG A 715 2.11 23.39 41.28
CA ARG A 715 1.37 22.62 40.26
C ARG A 715 0.39 21.63 40.90
N PRO A 716 -0.84 21.47 40.36
CA PRO A 716 -1.84 20.59 40.93
C PRO A 716 -1.50 19.11 40.69
N ASN A 717 -1.82 18.24 41.65
CA ASN A 717 -1.63 16.79 41.56
C ASN A 717 -2.65 16.01 42.39
N SER A 718 -2.76 14.70 42.21
CA SER A 718 -3.63 13.79 42.96
C SER A 718 -2.94 13.19 44.19
N LEU A 719 -2.11 13.97 44.89
CA LEU A 719 -1.49 13.54 46.15
C LEU A 719 -2.51 13.59 47.30
N ASP A 720 -2.27 12.80 48.35
CA ASP A 720 -3.18 12.75 49.50
C ASP A 720 -3.13 14.02 50.35
N LYS A 721 -1.97 14.70 50.40
CA LYS A 721 -1.74 15.91 51.18
C LYS A 721 -1.14 17.02 50.31
N PRO A 722 -1.58 18.27 50.49
CA PRO A 722 -0.95 19.40 49.82
C PRO A 722 0.47 19.62 50.32
N GLU A 723 1.38 19.90 49.41
CA GLU A 723 2.73 20.36 49.71
C GLU A 723 2.75 21.89 49.73
N VAL A 724 3.58 22.46 50.59
CA VAL A 724 3.84 23.90 50.66
C VAL A 724 4.84 24.27 49.56
N PHE A 725 4.61 25.40 48.90
CA PHE A 725 5.53 25.98 47.91
C PHE A 725 5.68 27.48 48.14
N GLU A 726 6.77 28.05 47.61
CA GLU A 726 7.01 29.49 47.64
C GLU A 726 6.33 30.16 46.44
N TYR A 727 5.54 31.20 46.72
CA TYR A 727 4.87 32.02 45.73
C TYR A 727 5.30 33.47 45.89
N THR A 728 5.92 34.02 44.85
CA THR A 728 6.33 35.42 44.82
C THR A 728 5.27 36.27 44.13
N ILE A 729 4.67 37.23 44.83
CA ILE A 729 3.64 38.13 44.25
C ILE A 729 4.20 38.82 42.99
N GLY A 730 3.42 38.78 41.90
CA GLY A 730 3.78 39.37 40.61
C GLY A 730 4.74 38.55 39.75
N LYS A 731 5.41 37.53 40.31
CA LYS A 731 6.40 36.70 39.59
C LYS A 731 5.95 35.24 39.39
N THR A 732 5.54 34.57 40.47
CA THR A 732 5.03 33.19 40.38
C THR A 732 3.65 33.22 39.75
N LYS A 733 3.37 32.26 38.86
CA LYS A 733 2.06 32.09 38.22
C LYS A 733 1.60 30.65 38.40
N ILE A 734 0.43 30.47 38.98
CA ILE A 734 -0.23 29.16 39.09
C ILE A 734 -1.33 29.11 38.05
N ASN A 735 -2.31 30.00 38.20
CA ASN A 735 -3.46 30.14 37.33
C ASN A 735 -4.16 31.48 37.65
N PRO A 736 -4.84 32.18 36.71
CA PRO A 736 -5.33 33.53 36.95
C PRO A 736 -6.26 33.66 38.15
N ALA A 737 -7.13 32.67 38.40
CA ALA A 737 -8.04 32.65 39.53
C ALA A 737 -7.32 32.56 40.90
N LEU A 738 -6.31 31.68 41.01
CA LEU A 738 -5.52 31.53 42.23
C LEU A 738 -4.56 32.70 42.40
N ASP A 739 -3.96 33.19 41.32
CA ASP A 739 -3.03 34.32 41.36
C ASP A 739 -3.75 35.60 41.81
N GLU A 740 -4.95 35.86 41.29
CA GLU A 740 -5.84 36.95 41.74
C GLU A 740 -6.21 36.77 43.21
N SER A 741 -6.59 35.55 43.61
CA SER A 741 -6.97 35.26 44.99
C SER A 741 -5.83 35.48 45.97
N ILE A 742 -4.62 34.98 45.67
CA ILE A 742 -3.45 35.08 46.55
C ILE A 742 -3.03 36.54 46.72
N ALA A 743 -3.08 37.35 45.66
CA ALA A 743 -2.78 38.78 45.73
C ALA A 743 -3.82 39.58 46.57
N ASP A 744 -5.08 39.12 46.59
CA ASP A 744 -6.14 39.74 47.37
C ASP A 744 -6.19 39.26 48.85
N MET A 745 -5.55 38.13 49.17
CA MET A 745 -5.53 37.55 50.52
C MET A 745 -4.66 38.32 51.50
N LYS A 746 -5.06 38.29 52.77
CA LYS A 746 -4.19 38.72 53.90
C LYS A 746 -3.37 37.56 54.45
N PRO A 747 -2.18 37.82 55.03
CA PRO A 747 -1.41 36.80 55.74
C PRO A 747 -2.27 36.04 56.78
N GLY A 748 -2.21 34.70 56.74
CA GLY A 748 -2.96 33.82 57.64
C GLY A 748 -4.42 33.58 57.25
N GLU A 749 -4.90 34.18 56.16
CA GLU A 749 -6.27 33.99 55.66
C GLU A 749 -6.47 32.59 55.08
N ARG A 750 -7.69 32.06 55.21
CA ARG A 750 -8.13 30.85 54.50
C ARG A 750 -9.41 31.14 53.74
N ARG A 751 -9.40 30.94 52.42
CA ARG A 751 -10.57 31.11 51.55
C ARG A 751 -10.85 29.88 50.68
N THR A 752 -12.09 29.77 50.25
CA THR A 752 -12.50 28.90 49.15
C THR A 752 -12.63 29.74 47.90
N VAL A 753 -12.02 29.30 46.80
CA VAL A 753 -12.05 29.97 45.50
C VAL A 753 -12.83 29.09 44.53
N ILE A 754 -13.76 29.68 43.80
CA ILE A 754 -14.66 29.03 42.85
C ILE A 754 -14.46 29.74 41.52
N ALA A 755 -13.82 29.04 40.59
CA ALA A 755 -13.48 29.56 39.27
C ALA A 755 -14.05 28.64 38.20
N GLN A 756 -14.55 29.22 37.11
CA GLN A 756 -14.83 28.47 35.90
C GLN A 756 -13.51 28.03 35.27
N SER A 757 -13.52 26.87 34.60
CA SER A 757 -12.33 26.30 33.96
C SER A 757 -11.58 27.29 33.07
N LYS A 758 -12.28 28.09 32.26
CA LYS A 758 -11.66 29.12 31.39
C LYS A 758 -10.89 30.20 32.16
N LEU A 759 -11.38 30.59 33.34
CA LEU A 759 -10.72 31.58 34.21
C LEU A 759 -9.58 30.97 35.03
N ALA A 760 -9.68 29.66 35.34
CA ALA A 760 -8.63 28.93 36.03
C ALA A 760 -7.52 28.50 35.05
N TYR A 761 -7.78 27.55 34.15
CA TYR A 761 -6.73 26.89 33.37
C TYR A 761 -6.78 27.16 31.86
N GLY A 762 -7.71 28.03 31.43
CA GLY A 762 -7.86 28.39 30.01
C GLY A 762 -8.39 27.22 29.17
N ASN A 763 -7.95 27.16 27.91
CA ASN A 763 -8.36 26.12 26.95
C ASN A 763 -7.32 24.98 26.83
N ASN A 764 -6.30 24.96 27.70
CA ASN A 764 -5.21 24.00 27.64
C ASN A 764 -5.31 22.97 28.76
N VAL A 765 -4.82 21.76 28.50
CA VAL A 765 -4.67 20.74 29.53
C VAL A 765 -3.47 21.09 30.41
N VAL A 766 -3.69 21.18 31.73
CA VAL A 766 -2.63 21.44 32.70
C VAL A 766 -2.17 20.12 33.30
N TYR A 767 -0.91 19.78 33.04
CA TYR A 767 -0.31 18.55 33.56
C TYR A 767 0.34 18.77 34.92
N GLY A 768 -0.01 17.89 35.87
CA GLY A 768 0.66 17.81 37.16
C GLY A 768 2.09 17.27 37.05
N LYS A 769 2.82 17.36 38.16
CA LYS A 769 4.14 16.75 38.32
C LYS A 769 4.07 15.24 38.01
N GLN A 770 4.99 14.76 37.18
CA GLN A 770 5.10 13.32 36.91
C GLN A 770 5.60 12.60 38.17
N ILE A 771 4.90 11.53 38.54
CA ILE A 771 5.26 10.66 39.65
C ILE A 771 5.47 9.26 39.07
N GLU A 772 6.64 8.69 39.30
CA GLU A 772 6.98 7.36 38.80
C GLU A 772 5.99 6.30 39.34
N GLY A 773 5.58 5.37 38.47
CA GLY A 773 4.60 4.34 38.80
C GLY A 773 3.15 4.82 38.95
N LYS A 774 2.86 6.12 38.81
CA LYS A 774 1.49 6.67 38.85
C LYS A 774 1.08 7.28 37.51
N LYS A 775 -0.23 7.19 37.21
CA LYS A 775 -0.83 7.88 36.05
C LYS A 775 -0.59 9.39 36.19
N ARG A 776 -0.14 10.04 35.12
CA ARG A 776 0.10 11.49 35.11
C ARG A 776 -1.22 12.22 35.36
N PHE A 777 -1.22 13.10 36.37
CA PHE A 777 -2.38 13.94 36.67
C PHE A 777 -2.54 15.03 35.59
N ALA A 778 -3.78 15.28 35.17
CA ALA A 778 -4.10 16.30 34.18
C ALA A 778 -5.43 16.98 34.55
N ILE A 779 -5.49 18.30 34.35
CA ILE A 779 -6.71 19.10 34.43
C ILE A 779 -7.10 19.49 33.01
N SER A 780 -8.34 19.22 32.62
CA SER A 780 -8.85 19.49 31.27
C SER A 780 -9.65 20.79 31.26
N PRO A 781 -9.73 21.50 30.13
CA PRO A 781 -10.67 22.62 29.97
C PRO A 781 -12.13 22.26 30.28
N ASN A 782 -12.47 20.96 30.21
CA ASN A 782 -13.84 20.45 30.40
C ASN A 782 -14.14 19.93 31.82
N THR A 783 -13.19 20.01 32.77
CA THR A 783 -13.35 19.52 34.16
C THR A 783 -13.91 20.54 35.13
#